data_AF-A0A2E6SFD2-F1
#
_entry.id   AF-A0A2E6SFD2-F1
#
_cell.length_a   1.000
_cell.length_b   1.000
_cell.length_c   1.000
_cell.angle_alpha   90.00
_cell.angle_beta   90.00
_cell.angle_gamma   90.00
#
_symmetry.space_group_name_H-M   'P 1'
#
loop_
_entity.id
_entity.type
_entity.pdbx_description
1 polymer ?
#
loop_
_entity_poly.entity_id
_entity_poly.type
_entity_poly.pdbx_seq_one_letter_code
_entity_poly.pdbx_strand_id
1 'polypeptide(L)'
;MFRKISTGSVAPLAILFTMLSMAFTAAYLKNSFSMDVMEKYRYSEWKALYAAEAGLNEVGIVVLPQITSDTLLLGNGVEYGADENGERLGTYEDIACSTRLQIGSTRKEYIAYSTGIAEYTTPSGTDVQIKRRVYTTMVPAGFEEFMYFTHEEKPIGPGNTGNVNFGSSDELEGKVHTNGVINLSNNCSGGGPKFSGEVNITFEAIDENGSGVNYGGCNESVFEVDDINILDTVSQIIFPPDNSAETARQNATRVLEADDKLFRGNQKDTLIMTEINFVQGGYWATQWWYNIPPVGSPPAEYDFFWDSTNYVNLDPPPAGFSRFALSNVFNDAAGNYDPQTNMLIVSVIDADGNNIQSEFQDLVENGDVIRIENEAGTKIATFIANAVFPGDGNIKIIFTPGSLTYFNADGKGFSQNERVTVINTSASTGLAEDVEWNSFYYYHDHGDNSSEFCEAGRLHHFDFEYWNYGGISGNNCDIFNCPDIIYNSEYVHMNRTFFSKGSSPQVIYVRGGQVLVRGTVDGLYTIVTDDFTEYRRHDNMDIIDRVWGNIWLIDDIVYLDSDAYGEVIHPEDGGSDHVLGLIAGGSVIIANTRPNGARGGCTDNSEDDECHIRINASLLAMNGGFLSHYWQNTLTDFHDIDDNLPYGIIADGRGGHRNYYRPETSNGIYTGVNDKRGDVKLYGSIVQFQRGYMLRNTVGPYNATPGVGYDKDYHYDWNLRMRPPPYFPDLQSSTNQVILKMASYGEAKN
;
A
#
# COMPACT_ATOMS: atom_id res chain seq x y z
N MET A 1 118.44 -2.40 47.72
CA MET A 1 117.92 -2.20 46.35
C MET A 1 116.40 -2.16 46.43
N PHE A 2 115.77 -1.14 45.83
CA PHE A 2 114.32 -0.82 45.75
C PHE A 2 113.28 -1.66 46.50
N ARG A 3 112.60 -0.99 47.45
CA ARG A 3 111.33 -1.41 48.06
C ARG A 3 110.19 -0.98 47.11
N LYS A 4 109.56 -1.91 46.38
CA LYS A 4 108.39 -1.60 45.53
C LYS A 4 107.18 -1.25 46.41
N ILE A 5 106.69 -0.01 46.30
CA ILE A 5 105.40 0.40 46.86
C ILE A 5 104.33 0.10 45.82
N SER A 6 103.35 -0.75 46.17
CA SER A 6 102.15 -0.94 45.36
C SER A 6 101.16 0.17 45.69
N THR A 7 100.99 1.14 44.79
CA THR A 7 99.98 2.20 44.91
C THR A 7 98.60 1.63 44.58
N GLY A 8 97.82 1.30 45.61
CA GLY A 8 96.49 0.73 45.43
C GLY A 8 95.50 1.74 44.81
N SER A 9 94.90 1.38 43.68
CA SER A 9 93.89 2.18 42.96
C SER A 9 92.48 2.12 43.56
N VAL A 10 92.34 1.62 44.80
CA VAL A 10 91.05 1.29 45.43
C VAL A 10 90.14 2.52 45.56
N ALA A 11 90.68 3.69 45.93
CA ALA A 11 89.87 4.89 46.12
C ALA A 11 89.31 5.47 44.79
N PRO A 12 90.11 5.67 43.71
CA PRO A 12 89.57 6.03 42.40
C PRO A 12 88.55 5.02 41.86
N LEU A 13 88.80 3.71 42.04
CA LEU A 13 87.90 2.66 41.58
C LEU A 13 86.56 2.70 42.34
N ALA A 14 86.60 2.90 43.67
CA ALA A 14 85.41 3.03 44.49
C ALA A 14 84.57 4.27 44.12
N ILE A 15 85.21 5.42 43.85
CA ILE A 15 84.54 6.64 43.38
C ILE A 15 83.91 6.41 41.99
N LEU A 16 84.56 5.67 41.10
CA LEU A 16 84.01 5.36 39.79
C LEU A 16 82.81 4.39 39.90
N PHE A 17 82.87 3.38 40.77
CA PHE A 17 81.74 2.50 41.04
C PHE A 17 80.57 3.20 41.76
N THR A 18 80.80 4.17 42.65
CA THR A 18 79.70 4.95 43.25
C THR A 18 79.08 5.91 42.24
N MET A 19 79.85 6.56 41.37
CA MET A 19 79.29 7.35 40.26
C MET A 19 78.49 6.48 39.28
N LEU A 20 78.99 5.29 38.94
CA LEU A 20 78.28 4.34 38.08
C LEU A 20 76.97 3.86 38.73
N SER A 21 77.01 3.55 40.03
CA SER A 21 75.83 3.16 40.83
C SER A 21 74.79 4.28 40.93
N MET A 22 75.22 5.53 41.17
CA MET A 22 74.34 6.70 41.12
C MET A 22 73.74 6.91 39.73
N ALA A 23 74.51 6.73 38.65
CA ALA A 23 74.01 6.83 37.29
C ALA A 23 72.96 5.75 36.97
N PHE A 24 73.19 4.50 37.36
CA PHE A 24 72.19 3.43 37.25
C PHE A 24 70.95 3.70 38.09
N THR A 25 71.11 4.21 39.32
CA THR A 25 70.00 4.56 40.21
C THR A 25 69.17 5.71 39.63
N ALA A 26 69.81 6.76 39.10
CA ALA A 26 69.13 7.87 38.45
C ALA A 26 68.43 7.45 37.15
N ALA A 27 69.04 6.58 36.34
CA ALA A 27 68.42 6.03 35.14
C ALA A 27 67.21 5.13 35.47
N TYR A 28 67.33 4.28 36.50
CA TYR A 28 66.24 3.44 36.99
C TYR A 28 65.07 4.26 37.52
N LEU A 29 65.34 5.26 38.38
CA LEU A 29 64.32 6.18 38.89
C LEU A 29 63.64 6.94 37.76
N LYS A 30 64.40 7.47 36.79
CA LYS A 30 63.84 8.13 35.60
C LYS A 30 62.89 7.20 34.83
N ASN A 31 63.31 5.95 34.59
CA ASN A 31 62.47 4.97 33.90
C ASN A 31 61.22 4.61 34.71
N SER A 32 61.36 4.41 36.02
CA SER A 32 60.25 4.12 36.93
C SER A 32 59.21 5.25 36.96
N PHE A 33 59.63 6.52 37.02
CA PHE A 33 58.72 7.66 36.91
C PHE A 33 58.06 7.76 35.53
N SER A 34 58.77 7.45 34.44
CA SER A 34 58.17 7.40 33.10
C SER A 34 57.14 6.26 32.98
N MET A 35 57.37 5.11 33.60
CA MET A 35 56.42 3.99 33.61
C MET A 35 55.16 4.33 34.44
N ASP A 36 55.30 4.85 35.65
CA ASP A 36 54.16 5.27 36.49
C ASP A 36 53.29 6.35 35.83
N VAL A 37 53.90 7.32 35.13
CA VAL A 37 53.15 8.32 34.34
C VAL A 37 52.38 7.66 33.18
N MET A 38 52.99 6.69 32.48
CA MET A 38 52.33 5.98 31.38
C MET A 38 51.21 5.05 31.85
N GLU A 39 51.36 4.42 33.02
CA GLU A 39 50.32 3.57 33.63
C GLU A 39 49.13 4.42 34.10
N LYS A 40 49.38 5.53 34.79
CA LYS A 40 48.33 6.48 35.19
C LYS A 40 47.62 7.09 34.00
N TYR A 41 48.36 7.49 32.96
CA TYR A 41 47.78 7.98 31.71
C TYR A 41 46.81 6.95 31.10
N ARG A 42 47.27 5.71 30.89
CA ARG A 42 46.43 4.62 30.35
C ARG A 42 45.21 4.32 31.22
N TYR A 43 45.37 4.31 32.53
CA TYR A 43 44.24 4.07 33.44
C TYR A 43 43.21 5.21 33.38
N SER A 44 43.66 6.46 33.31
CA SER A 44 42.80 7.62 33.08
C SER A 44 42.16 7.63 31.68
N GLU A 45 42.82 7.10 30.64
CA GLU A 45 42.17 6.91 29.32
C GLU A 45 40.97 5.96 29.44
N TRP A 46 41.11 4.82 30.13
CA TRP A 46 40.00 3.89 30.37
C TRP A 46 38.91 4.47 31.26
N LYS A 47 39.28 5.19 32.34
CA LYS A 47 38.31 5.92 33.18
C LYS A 47 37.51 6.95 32.36
N ALA A 48 38.18 7.71 31.49
CA ALA A 48 37.53 8.69 30.62
C ALA A 48 36.62 8.02 29.57
N LEU A 49 37.06 6.92 28.95
CA LEU A 49 36.24 6.17 27.98
C LEU A 49 34.97 5.61 28.65
N TYR A 50 35.10 4.99 29.81
CA TYR A 50 33.99 4.40 30.56
C TYR A 50 32.99 5.46 31.07
N ALA A 51 33.48 6.64 31.49
CA ALA A 51 32.60 7.78 31.79
C ALA A 51 31.84 8.27 30.53
N ALA A 52 32.51 8.30 29.38
CA ALA A 52 31.87 8.68 28.11
C ALA A 52 30.75 7.69 27.72
N GLU A 53 31.02 6.39 27.83
CA GLU A 53 30.05 5.30 27.64
C GLU A 53 28.85 5.41 28.59
N ALA A 54 29.08 5.75 29.86
CA ALA A 54 28.01 5.99 30.81
C ALA A 54 27.10 7.16 30.41
N GLY A 55 27.66 8.33 30.08
CA GLY A 55 26.87 9.46 29.59
C GLY A 55 26.08 9.14 28.31
N LEU A 56 26.65 8.32 27.42
CA LEU A 56 25.99 7.86 26.22
C LEU A 56 24.79 6.95 26.53
N ASN A 57 24.93 6.01 27.48
CA ASN A 57 23.88 5.05 27.84
C ASN A 57 22.80 5.66 28.77
N GLU A 58 23.19 6.47 29.76
CA GLU A 58 22.25 7.03 30.77
C GLU A 58 21.40 8.18 30.21
N VAL A 59 21.90 8.93 29.22
CA VAL A 59 21.23 10.12 28.68
C VAL A 59 21.11 10.08 27.17
N GLY A 60 22.23 9.86 26.46
CA GLY A 60 22.28 9.95 24.99
C GLY A 60 21.26 9.04 24.30
N ILE A 61 21.38 7.73 24.49
CA ILE A 61 20.53 6.70 23.86
C ILE A 61 19.08 6.81 24.34
N VAL A 62 18.83 7.15 25.61
CA VAL A 62 17.47 7.26 26.17
C VAL A 62 16.66 8.38 25.53
N VAL A 63 17.31 9.50 25.22
CA VAL A 63 16.65 10.66 24.59
C VAL A 63 16.68 10.57 23.06
N LEU A 64 17.56 9.76 22.47
CA LEU A 64 17.76 9.69 21.02
C LEU A 64 16.48 9.39 20.20
N PRO A 65 15.55 8.49 20.61
CA PRO A 65 14.25 8.31 19.93
C PRO A 65 13.32 9.53 19.95
N GLN A 66 13.57 10.48 20.85
CA GLN A 66 12.65 11.59 21.16
C GLN A 66 13.07 12.92 20.50
N ILE A 67 14.21 12.97 19.82
CA ILE A 67 14.73 14.21 19.24
C ILE A 67 13.96 14.60 17.97
N THR A 68 13.57 15.88 17.89
CA THR A 68 12.96 16.48 16.69
C THR A 68 13.94 17.35 15.90
N SER A 69 15.07 17.72 16.51
CA SER A 69 16.17 18.48 15.91
C SER A 69 17.48 18.26 16.66
N ASP A 70 18.59 18.63 16.03
CA ASP A 70 19.93 18.54 16.63
C ASP A 70 20.01 19.32 17.95
N THR A 71 20.30 18.61 19.03
CA THR A 71 20.18 19.11 20.41
C THR A 71 21.40 18.74 21.25
N LEU A 72 22.01 19.74 21.90
CA LEU A 72 22.94 19.53 23.00
C LEU A 72 22.13 19.34 24.29
N LEU A 73 22.06 18.11 24.79
CA LEU A 73 21.29 17.73 25.98
C LEU A 73 21.99 18.16 27.27
N LEU A 74 23.32 18.03 27.31
CA LEU A 74 24.11 18.25 28.52
C LEU A 74 25.49 18.82 28.16
N GLY A 75 25.68 20.13 28.36
CA GLY A 75 26.95 20.84 28.16
C GLY A 75 27.77 21.10 29.45
N ASN A 76 27.27 20.68 30.62
CA ASN A 76 27.97 20.79 31.90
C ASN A 76 28.23 19.38 32.44
N GLY A 77 29.45 19.12 32.91
CA GLY A 77 29.85 17.79 33.37
C GLY A 77 29.06 17.22 34.55
N VAL A 78 28.66 15.94 34.46
CA VAL A 78 28.06 15.16 35.54
C VAL A 78 29.06 14.11 36.03
N GLU A 79 29.28 14.03 37.35
CA GLU A 79 30.17 13.04 37.96
C GLU A 79 29.59 11.63 37.85
N TYR A 80 30.43 10.67 37.45
CA TYR A 80 30.03 9.28 37.25
C TYR A 80 30.99 8.33 37.97
N GLY A 81 30.41 7.44 38.78
CA GLY A 81 31.10 6.35 39.47
C GLY A 81 32.05 6.79 40.60
N ALA A 82 32.34 5.84 41.48
CA ALA A 82 33.42 5.92 42.46
C ALA A 82 34.23 4.63 42.42
N ASP A 83 35.54 4.71 42.69
CA ASP A 83 36.40 3.52 42.78
C ASP A 83 36.35 2.85 44.16
N GLU A 84 37.17 1.81 44.33
CA GLU A 84 37.23 0.99 45.55
C GLU A 84 37.51 1.80 46.85
N ASN A 85 38.07 3.00 46.72
CA ASN A 85 38.38 3.90 47.83
C ASN A 85 37.35 5.03 48.00
N GLY A 86 36.35 5.09 47.14
CA GLY A 86 35.36 6.17 47.09
C GLY A 86 35.83 7.44 46.36
N GLU A 87 36.96 7.39 45.63
CA GLU A 87 37.39 8.52 44.80
C GLU A 87 36.64 8.54 43.46
N ARG A 88 36.47 9.73 42.86
CA ARG A 88 35.68 9.88 41.62
C ARG A 88 36.26 9.06 40.48
N LEU A 89 35.39 8.40 39.71
CA LEU A 89 35.84 7.59 38.57
C LEU A 89 36.02 8.46 37.33
N GLY A 90 35.06 9.32 37.02
CA GLY A 90 35.17 10.32 35.95
C GLY A 90 33.99 11.30 35.93
N THR A 91 33.90 12.07 34.84
CA THR A 91 32.81 13.02 34.57
C THR A 91 32.43 12.92 33.10
N TYR A 92 31.14 12.95 32.74
CA TYR A 92 30.70 13.04 31.35
C TYR A 92 30.08 14.39 31.02
N GLU A 93 30.38 14.92 29.83
CA GLU A 93 29.91 16.21 29.30
C GLU A 93 29.69 16.14 27.78
N ASP A 94 29.26 17.26 27.19
CA ASP A 94 29.03 17.45 25.74
C ASP A 94 28.16 16.35 25.09
N ILE A 95 27.06 15.97 25.76
CA ILE A 95 26.10 15.01 25.23
C ILE A 95 25.23 15.68 24.17
N ALA A 96 25.50 15.36 22.91
CA ALA A 96 24.83 15.92 21.74
C ALA A 96 24.17 14.82 20.93
N CYS A 97 22.90 15.02 20.59
CA CYS A 97 22.11 14.12 19.76
C CYS A 97 21.69 14.84 18.46
N SER A 98 21.71 14.13 17.35
CA SER A 98 21.49 14.69 16.00
C SER A 98 20.90 13.66 15.05
N THR A 99 20.31 14.11 13.93
CA THR A 99 19.84 13.20 12.87
C THR A 99 20.42 13.58 11.51
N ARG A 100 20.71 12.59 10.65
CA ARG A 100 21.09 12.82 9.25
C ARG A 100 20.42 11.80 8.33
N LEU A 101 20.09 12.21 7.11
CA LEU A 101 19.62 11.26 6.09
C LEU A 101 20.77 10.33 5.67
N GLN A 102 20.50 9.02 5.59
CA GLN A 102 21.45 8.05 5.08
C GLN A 102 21.66 8.24 3.56
N ILE A 103 22.90 8.14 3.09
CA ILE A 103 23.22 8.35 1.67
C ILE A 103 22.53 7.26 0.83
N GLY A 104 21.73 7.68 -0.16
CA GLY A 104 21.01 6.77 -1.07
C GLY A 104 19.76 6.12 -0.48
N SER A 105 19.36 6.49 0.75
CA SER A 105 18.23 5.93 1.48
C SER A 105 17.27 7.05 1.94
N THR A 106 16.03 6.69 2.24
CA THR A 106 15.04 7.59 2.84
C THR A 106 15.09 7.59 4.36
N ARG A 107 15.83 6.66 4.99
CA ARG A 107 15.94 6.58 6.46
C ARG A 107 16.88 7.62 7.04
N LYS A 108 16.54 8.07 8.25
CA LYS A 108 17.39 8.92 9.09
C LYS A 108 18.25 8.03 9.99
N GLU A 109 19.55 8.30 10.00
CA GLU A 109 20.46 7.82 11.04
C GLU A 109 20.44 8.82 12.20
N TYR A 110 20.23 8.29 13.40
CA TYR A 110 20.25 9.00 14.66
C TYR A 110 21.63 8.85 15.29
N ILE A 111 22.24 9.93 15.75
CA ILE A 111 23.60 9.94 16.27
C ILE A 111 23.60 10.56 17.66
N ALA A 112 24.16 9.86 18.64
CA ALA A 112 24.48 10.43 19.94
C ALA A 112 26.00 10.44 20.15
N TYR A 113 26.50 11.52 20.76
CA TYR A 113 27.88 11.69 21.21
C TYR A 113 27.91 11.88 22.72
N SER A 114 29.01 11.49 23.36
CA SER A 114 29.31 11.79 24.77
C SER A 114 30.83 11.96 24.96
N THR A 115 31.25 12.93 25.77
CA THR A 115 32.66 13.17 26.10
C THR A 115 32.91 12.86 27.57
N GLY A 116 33.72 11.86 27.85
CA GLY A 116 34.17 11.53 29.21
C GLY A 116 35.50 12.16 29.55
N ILE A 117 35.64 12.55 30.81
CA ILE A 117 36.80 13.19 31.42
C ILE A 117 37.30 12.34 32.58
N ALA A 118 38.61 12.13 32.63
CA ALA A 118 39.31 11.68 33.81
C ALA A 118 40.52 12.57 34.09
N GLU A 119 40.85 12.73 35.37
CA GLU A 119 41.96 13.56 35.84
C GLU A 119 42.94 12.70 36.64
N TYR A 120 44.24 12.96 36.52
CA TYR A 120 45.25 12.37 37.38
C TYR A 120 46.39 13.34 37.66
N THR A 121 46.94 13.26 38.87
CA THR A 121 48.14 14.00 39.26
C THR A 121 49.39 13.18 38.91
N THR A 122 50.27 13.75 38.11
CA THR A 122 51.60 13.19 37.81
C THR A 122 52.49 13.14 39.07
N PRO A 123 53.55 12.29 39.11
CA PRO A 123 54.53 12.29 40.21
C PRO A 123 55.24 13.62 40.45
N SER A 124 55.19 14.54 39.48
CA SER A 124 55.67 15.92 39.59
C SER A 124 54.68 16.89 40.24
N GLY A 125 53.48 16.44 40.64
CA GLY A 125 52.44 17.31 41.21
C GLY A 125 51.71 18.16 40.17
N THR A 126 51.72 17.76 38.90
CA THR A 126 50.97 18.42 37.81
C THR A 126 49.74 17.61 37.49
N ASP A 127 48.56 18.23 37.57
CA ASP A 127 47.29 17.62 37.19
C ASP A 127 47.16 17.59 35.66
N VAL A 128 46.72 16.44 35.14
CA VAL A 128 46.53 16.19 33.71
C VAL A 128 45.10 15.70 33.51
N GLN A 129 44.37 16.39 32.64
CA GLN A 129 43.03 16.01 32.22
C GLN A 129 43.09 15.25 30.89
N ILE A 130 42.42 14.10 30.84
CA ILE A 130 42.23 13.31 29.61
C ILE A 130 40.76 13.39 29.23
N LYS A 131 40.49 13.73 27.96
CA LYS A 131 39.15 13.68 27.36
C LYS A 131 39.08 12.57 26.32
N ARG A 132 38.05 11.73 26.39
CA ARG A 132 37.72 10.67 25.42
C ARG A 132 36.30 10.90 24.93
N ARG A 133 36.06 10.86 23.62
CA ARG A 133 34.73 11.08 23.04
C ARG A 133 34.27 9.81 22.36
N VAL A 134 33.05 9.38 22.67
CA VAL A 134 32.40 8.23 22.04
C VAL A 134 31.20 8.69 21.23
N TYR A 135 30.79 7.86 20.28
CA TYR A 135 29.55 8.02 19.55
C TYR A 135 28.87 6.67 19.34
N THR A 136 27.54 6.71 19.21
CA THR A 136 26.74 5.62 18.67
C THR A 136 25.93 6.17 17.50
N THR A 137 25.71 5.35 16.48
CA THR A 137 24.68 5.59 15.49
C THR A 137 23.60 4.52 15.59
N MET A 138 22.36 4.95 15.44
CA MET A 138 21.19 4.09 15.50
C MET A 138 20.28 4.39 14.31
N VAL A 139 19.57 3.38 13.83
CA VAL A 139 18.58 3.52 12.73
C VAL A 139 17.22 3.05 13.23
N PRO A 140 16.11 3.63 12.73
CA PRO A 140 14.78 3.07 12.95
C PRO A 140 14.72 1.62 12.47
N ALA A 141 14.21 0.75 13.33
CA ALA A 141 13.62 -0.51 12.89
C ALA A 141 12.24 -0.20 12.31
N GLY A 142 11.90 -0.77 11.15
CA GLY A 142 10.59 -0.62 10.56
C GLY A 142 9.86 -1.93 10.40
N PHE A 143 8.63 -1.82 9.92
CA PHE A 143 7.73 -2.95 9.72
C PHE A 143 8.25 -3.96 8.69
N GLU A 144 9.19 -3.57 7.82
CA GLU A 144 9.89 -4.47 6.88
C GLU A 144 10.82 -5.50 7.55
N GLU A 145 11.01 -5.46 8.86
CA GLU A 145 11.79 -6.46 9.61
C GLU A 145 11.07 -7.82 9.72
N PHE A 146 9.74 -7.82 9.66
CA PHE A 146 8.94 -9.01 9.88
C PHE A 146 8.69 -9.74 8.57
N MET A 147 9.00 -11.04 8.50
CA MET A 147 8.43 -11.91 7.48
C MET A 147 6.90 -11.87 7.58
N TYR A 148 6.39 -11.95 8.80
CA TYR A 148 4.96 -11.94 9.07
C TYR A 148 4.68 -11.15 10.35
N PHE A 149 3.89 -10.08 10.23
CA PHE A 149 3.32 -9.33 11.33
C PHE A 149 1.80 -9.27 11.18
N THR A 150 1.05 -9.63 12.23
CA THR A 150 -0.38 -9.28 12.32
C THR A 150 -0.70 -8.55 13.62
N HIS A 151 -1.55 -7.53 13.55
CA HIS A 151 -2.08 -6.87 14.74
C HIS A 151 -3.17 -7.75 15.41
N GLU A 152 -4.03 -8.39 14.63
CA GLU A 152 -4.96 -9.41 15.12
C GLU A 152 -4.81 -10.72 14.34
N GLU A 153 -4.67 -11.86 15.03
CA GLU A 153 -4.88 -13.21 14.47
C GLU A 153 -6.38 -13.52 14.31
N LYS A 154 -7.14 -12.54 13.80
CA LYS A 154 -8.51 -12.73 13.33
C LYS A 154 -8.51 -12.76 11.80
N PRO A 155 -9.28 -13.66 11.18
CA PRO A 155 -9.46 -13.66 9.73
C PRO A 155 -10.09 -12.37 9.20
N ILE A 156 -9.71 -12.00 7.97
CA ILE A 156 -10.37 -10.94 7.17
C ILE A 156 -10.64 -11.41 5.73
N GLY A 157 -11.74 -10.91 5.16
CA GLY A 157 -12.25 -11.26 3.82
C GLY A 157 -13.68 -11.84 3.87
N PRO A 158 -14.38 -11.91 2.71
CA PRO A 158 -15.77 -12.39 2.59
C PRO A 158 -16.01 -13.78 3.21
N GLY A 159 -17.24 -14.04 3.68
CA GLY A 159 -17.59 -15.32 4.27
C GLY A 159 -16.73 -15.67 5.49
N ASN A 160 -16.56 -14.70 6.39
CA ASN A 160 -15.68 -14.78 7.55
C ASN A 160 -16.27 -15.68 8.65
N THR A 161 -15.63 -16.81 8.94
CA THR A 161 -16.05 -17.74 10.02
C THR A 161 -15.40 -17.48 11.38
N GLY A 162 -14.59 -16.43 11.52
CA GLY A 162 -13.84 -16.15 12.75
C GLY A 162 -12.72 -17.14 13.06
N ASN A 163 -12.48 -18.14 12.21
CA ASN A 163 -11.42 -19.14 12.35
C ASN A 163 -10.36 -18.97 11.26
N VAL A 164 -9.10 -18.87 11.69
CA VAL A 164 -7.91 -18.95 10.85
C VAL A 164 -6.83 -19.71 11.63
N ASN A 165 -5.98 -20.47 10.95
CA ASN A 165 -4.92 -21.23 11.60
C ASN A 165 -3.73 -21.45 10.67
N PHE A 166 -2.57 -21.76 11.25
CA PHE A 166 -1.40 -22.26 10.53
C PHE A 166 -1.50 -23.77 10.33
N GLY A 167 -1.30 -24.22 9.09
CA GLY A 167 -1.44 -25.61 8.64
C GLY A 167 -0.11 -26.28 8.31
N SER A 168 -0.13 -27.59 8.03
CA SER A 168 1.10 -28.34 7.70
C SER A 168 1.71 -28.02 6.32
N SER A 169 1.06 -27.16 5.52
CA SER A 169 1.54 -26.64 4.24
C SER A 169 1.99 -25.18 4.32
N ASP A 170 2.08 -24.59 5.52
CA ASP A 170 2.58 -23.23 5.72
C ASP A 170 4.08 -23.26 6.02
N GLU A 171 4.88 -22.65 5.16
CA GLU A 171 6.32 -22.43 5.37
C GLU A 171 6.59 -20.92 5.51
N LEU A 172 7.25 -20.53 6.61
CA LEU A 172 7.57 -19.13 6.93
C LEU A 172 9.02 -19.01 7.45
N GLU A 173 9.91 -18.48 6.62
CA GLU A 173 11.30 -18.16 6.96
C GLU A 173 11.45 -16.69 7.39
N GLY A 174 12.11 -16.46 8.52
CA GLY A 174 12.34 -15.14 9.08
C GLY A 174 11.46 -14.83 10.28
N LYS A 175 11.35 -13.54 10.62
CA LYS A 175 10.72 -13.11 11.88
C LYS A 175 9.19 -13.11 11.79
N VAL A 176 8.54 -13.89 12.63
CA VAL A 176 7.07 -13.94 12.77
C VAL A 176 6.69 -13.22 14.05
N HIS A 177 5.70 -12.35 14.01
CA HIS A 177 5.17 -11.64 15.18
C HIS A 177 3.65 -11.54 15.10
N THR A 178 3.00 -11.75 16.24
CA THR A 178 1.57 -11.46 16.39
C THR A 178 1.31 -10.70 17.68
N ASN A 179 0.50 -9.66 17.58
CA ASN A 179 -0.07 -9.01 18.76
C ASN A 179 -1.29 -9.77 19.34
N GLY A 180 -1.85 -10.72 18.61
CA GLY A 180 -2.90 -11.66 19.06
C GLY A 180 -2.37 -13.10 19.24
N VAL A 181 -3.28 -14.07 19.35
CA VAL A 181 -2.96 -15.49 19.65
C VAL A 181 -2.68 -16.30 18.39
N ILE A 182 -1.53 -16.97 18.31
CA ILE A 182 -1.23 -17.92 17.22
C ILE A 182 -2.18 -19.11 17.34
N ASN A 183 -2.95 -19.39 16.28
CA ASN A 183 -3.79 -20.57 16.18
C ASN A 183 -3.17 -21.59 15.22
N LEU A 184 -2.94 -22.81 15.70
CA LEU A 184 -2.44 -23.93 14.89
C LEU A 184 -3.58 -24.89 14.51
N SER A 185 -3.43 -25.61 13.40
CA SER A 185 -4.44 -26.52 12.90
C SER A 185 -4.69 -27.73 13.81
N ASN A 186 -5.92 -28.23 13.82
CA ASN A 186 -6.25 -29.54 14.41
C ASN A 186 -5.66 -30.71 13.62
N ASN A 187 -5.22 -30.47 12.37
CA ASN A 187 -4.52 -31.45 11.55
C ASN A 187 -3.06 -31.05 11.36
N CYS A 188 -2.19 -31.60 12.21
CA CYS A 188 -0.74 -31.39 12.20
C CYS A 188 0.05 -32.60 11.62
N SER A 189 -0.59 -33.37 10.72
CA SER A 189 0.07 -34.49 10.04
C SER A 189 1.21 -34.00 9.14
N GLY A 190 2.43 -34.49 9.38
CA GLY A 190 3.63 -34.10 8.62
C GLY A 190 4.63 -33.24 9.40
N GLY A 191 4.28 -32.79 10.62
CA GLY A 191 5.15 -31.97 11.48
C GLY A 191 4.55 -30.61 11.84
N GLY A 192 3.48 -30.19 11.17
CA GLY A 192 2.86 -28.88 11.36
C GLY A 192 3.45 -27.79 10.47
N PRO A 193 3.06 -26.52 10.69
CA PRO A 193 3.67 -25.39 9.99
C PRO A 193 5.16 -25.31 10.31
N LYS A 194 5.95 -24.84 9.34
CA LYS A 194 7.39 -24.65 9.51
C LYS A 194 7.69 -23.17 9.74
N PHE A 195 8.33 -22.89 10.88
CA PHE A 195 8.87 -21.57 11.19
C PHE A 195 10.40 -21.64 11.24
N SER A 196 11.09 -20.86 10.41
CA SER A 196 12.56 -20.76 10.39
C SER A 196 12.99 -19.33 10.74
N GLY A 197 12.79 -18.96 12.00
CA GLY A 197 13.19 -17.66 12.55
C GLY A 197 12.55 -17.38 13.91
N GLU A 198 12.82 -16.20 14.47
CA GLU A 198 12.23 -15.73 15.74
C GLU A 198 10.69 -15.61 15.62
N VAL A 199 9.96 -16.26 16.53
CA VAL A 199 8.49 -16.21 16.61
C VAL A 199 8.07 -15.48 17.89
N ASN A 200 7.42 -14.34 17.75
CA ASN A 200 7.05 -13.48 18.86
C ASN A 200 5.54 -13.46 19.11
N ILE A 201 5.19 -13.73 20.37
CA ILE A 201 3.87 -13.48 20.96
C ILE A 201 3.97 -12.36 21.99
N THR A 202 2.84 -11.75 22.35
CA THR A 202 2.83 -10.61 23.30
C THR A 202 2.45 -11.01 24.72
N PHE A 203 3.02 -10.34 25.72
CA PHE A 203 2.57 -10.43 27.11
C PHE A 203 1.07 -10.10 27.21
N GLU A 204 0.64 -9.07 26.48
CA GLU A 204 -0.74 -8.60 26.43
C GLU A 204 -1.69 -9.68 25.90
N ALA A 205 -1.34 -10.41 24.83
CA ALA A 205 -2.17 -11.51 24.32
C ALA A 205 -2.30 -12.66 25.34
N ILE A 206 -1.24 -12.97 26.09
CA ILE A 206 -1.26 -14.00 27.14
C ILE A 206 -2.15 -13.55 28.30
N ASP A 207 -2.03 -12.31 28.75
CA ASP A 207 -2.84 -11.78 29.87
C ASP A 207 -4.33 -11.69 29.53
N GLU A 208 -4.68 -11.35 28.28
CA GLU A 208 -6.08 -11.26 27.83
C GLU A 208 -6.71 -12.64 27.53
N ASN A 209 -5.97 -13.57 26.93
CA ASN A 209 -6.51 -14.83 26.39
C ASN A 209 -6.11 -16.08 27.20
N GLY A 210 -5.20 -15.94 28.17
CA GLY A 210 -4.64 -17.02 29.00
C GLY A 210 -3.53 -17.84 28.32
N SER A 211 -3.29 -17.65 27.01
CA SER A 211 -2.17 -18.22 26.26
C SER A 211 -1.93 -17.41 24.99
N GLY A 212 -0.68 -17.25 24.58
CA GLY A 212 -0.31 -16.65 23.27
C GLY A 212 -0.32 -17.64 22.11
N VAL A 213 -0.43 -18.95 22.39
CA VAL A 213 -0.55 -20.00 21.37
C VAL A 213 -1.68 -20.97 21.71
N ASN A 214 -2.48 -21.30 20.70
CA ASN A 214 -3.42 -22.41 20.68
C ASN A 214 -2.88 -23.51 19.78
N TYR A 215 -2.39 -24.60 20.38
CA TYR A 215 -1.68 -25.67 19.66
C TYR A 215 -2.57 -26.56 18.78
N GLY A 216 -3.89 -26.55 18.95
CA GLY A 216 -4.79 -27.40 18.16
C GLY A 216 -4.42 -28.89 18.26
N GLY A 217 -4.01 -29.49 17.13
CA GLY A 217 -3.52 -30.88 17.03
C GLY A 217 -2.00 -31.00 16.95
N CYS A 218 -1.27 -29.90 17.12
CA CYS A 218 0.17 -29.79 17.07
C CYS A 218 0.81 -29.91 18.46
N ASN A 219 2.13 -29.94 18.51
CA ASN A 219 2.95 -29.94 19.72
C ASN A 219 3.93 -28.75 19.73
N GLU A 220 4.67 -28.56 20.82
CA GLU A 220 5.62 -27.45 20.99
C GLU A 220 6.81 -27.48 20.00
N SER A 221 7.14 -28.64 19.43
CA SER A 221 8.27 -28.79 18.49
C SER A 221 8.08 -28.08 17.14
N VAL A 222 6.92 -27.48 16.86
CA VAL A 222 6.77 -26.54 15.73
C VAL A 222 7.56 -25.24 15.92
N PHE A 223 7.99 -24.97 17.16
CA PHE A 223 8.86 -23.85 17.54
C PHE A 223 10.24 -24.34 17.99
N GLU A 224 10.69 -25.52 17.56
CA GLU A 224 12.03 -26.05 17.84
C GLU A 224 12.84 -26.17 16.54
N VAL A 225 13.94 -25.42 16.44
CA VAL A 225 14.90 -25.48 15.32
C VAL A 225 16.28 -25.78 15.89
N ASP A 226 16.92 -26.86 15.43
CA ASP A 226 18.23 -27.33 15.93
C ASP A 226 18.32 -27.45 17.48
N ASP A 227 17.28 -28.04 18.10
CA ASP A 227 17.09 -28.16 19.55
C ASP A 227 17.00 -26.80 20.32
N ILE A 228 16.78 -25.69 19.61
CA ILE A 228 16.58 -24.34 20.17
C ILE A 228 15.12 -23.94 20.00
N ASN A 229 14.49 -23.49 21.10
CA ASN A 229 13.15 -22.90 21.05
C ASN A 229 13.22 -21.49 20.45
N ILE A 230 12.43 -21.26 19.40
CA ILE A 230 12.36 -19.98 18.65
C ILE A 230 11.17 -19.10 19.05
N LEU A 231 10.30 -19.56 19.96
CA LEU A 231 9.18 -18.79 20.51
C LEU A 231 9.63 -17.91 21.69
N ASP A 232 9.47 -16.59 21.55
CA ASP A 232 9.72 -15.61 22.62
C ASP A 232 8.46 -14.78 22.93
N THR A 233 8.43 -14.17 24.11
CA THR A 233 7.35 -13.28 24.57
C THR A 233 7.86 -11.86 24.75
N VAL A 234 7.28 -10.94 23.99
CA VAL A 234 7.68 -9.52 23.92
C VAL A 234 6.50 -8.60 24.27
N SER A 235 6.73 -7.28 24.33
CA SER A 235 5.64 -6.32 24.43
C SER A 235 4.92 -6.10 23.10
N GLN A 236 3.65 -5.75 23.16
CA GLN A 236 2.86 -5.36 21.98
C GLN A 236 3.49 -4.20 21.20
N ILE A 237 3.50 -4.32 19.87
CA ILE A 237 3.94 -3.27 18.94
C ILE A 237 2.71 -2.44 18.56
N ILE A 238 2.80 -1.10 18.58
CA ILE A 238 1.69 -0.23 18.15
C ILE A 238 1.39 -0.47 16.66
N PHE A 239 0.11 -0.68 16.36
CA PHE A 239 -0.41 -0.68 15.00
C PHE A 239 -1.85 -0.10 15.04
N PRO A 240 -2.29 0.68 14.03
CA PRO A 240 -1.53 1.12 12.85
C PRO A 240 -0.37 2.07 13.22
N PRO A 241 0.67 2.16 12.37
CA PRO A 241 1.81 3.03 12.63
C PRO A 241 1.45 4.51 12.44
N ASP A 242 1.58 5.29 13.52
CA ASP A 242 1.31 6.73 13.55
C ASP A 242 1.99 7.48 12.38
N ASN A 243 1.22 8.28 11.65
CA ASN A 243 1.64 9.14 10.53
C ASN A 243 2.45 8.47 9.40
N SER A 244 2.53 7.14 9.33
CA SER A 244 3.56 6.51 8.50
C SER A 244 3.17 6.35 7.02
N ALA A 245 1.94 5.88 6.73
CA ALA A 245 1.39 5.95 5.37
C ALA A 245 1.30 7.40 4.88
N GLU A 246 0.97 8.33 5.79
CA GLU A 246 0.95 9.77 5.51
C GLU A 246 2.34 10.34 5.19
N THR A 247 3.39 9.86 5.86
CA THR A 247 4.78 10.24 5.56
C THR A 247 5.18 9.78 4.15
N ALA A 248 4.78 8.58 3.72
CA ALA A 248 4.97 8.14 2.34
C ALA A 248 4.22 9.06 1.35
N ARG A 249 2.92 9.32 1.57
CA ARG A 249 2.11 10.22 0.72
C ARG A 249 2.70 11.64 0.62
N GLN A 250 3.19 12.21 1.73
CA GLN A 250 3.82 13.55 1.75
C GLN A 250 5.16 13.61 1.01
N ASN A 251 5.85 12.48 0.86
CA ASN A 251 7.11 12.38 0.11
C ASN A 251 6.92 11.74 -1.28
N ALA A 252 5.68 11.72 -1.79
CA ALA A 252 5.35 11.22 -3.12
C ALA A 252 6.15 11.92 -4.23
N THR A 253 7.03 11.17 -4.88
CA THR A 253 7.74 11.61 -6.09
C THR A 253 6.85 11.63 -7.33
N ARG A 254 5.76 10.86 -7.29
CA ARG A 254 4.68 10.82 -8.28
C ARG A 254 3.35 10.74 -7.55
N VAL A 255 2.41 11.59 -7.92
CA VAL A 255 0.99 11.44 -7.61
C VAL A 255 0.26 11.06 -8.90
N LEU A 256 -0.65 10.09 -8.81
CA LEU A 256 -1.60 9.72 -9.84
C LEU A 256 -3.00 9.93 -9.24
N GLU A 257 -3.71 10.95 -9.72
CA GLU A 257 -5.02 11.35 -9.20
C GLU A 257 -6.08 10.39 -9.77
N ALA A 258 -6.84 9.71 -8.91
CA ALA A 258 -7.91 8.78 -9.29
C ALA A 258 -9.28 9.19 -8.68
N ASP A 259 -9.33 10.32 -8.00
CA ASP A 259 -10.51 11.02 -7.49
C ASP A 259 -11.12 12.05 -8.47
N ASP A 260 -10.46 12.34 -9.60
CA ASP A 260 -10.87 13.36 -10.61
C ASP A 260 -12.30 13.21 -11.16
N LYS A 261 -12.95 12.06 -10.98
CA LYS A 261 -14.33 11.77 -11.43
C LYS A 261 -15.36 11.64 -10.30
N LEU A 262 -15.01 12.03 -9.07
CA LEU A 262 -15.87 12.04 -7.89
C LEU A 262 -16.56 13.39 -7.62
N PHE A 263 -17.67 13.35 -6.89
CA PHE A 263 -18.47 14.48 -6.39
C PHE A 263 -18.86 15.54 -7.43
N ARG A 264 -18.94 15.14 -8.71
CA ARG A 264 -19.36 15.98 -9.84
C ARG A 264 -20.85 16.35 -9.73
N GLY A 265 -21.17 17.64 -9.90
CA GLY A 265 -22.56 18.15 -9.84
C GLY A 265 -23.45 17.47 -10.87
N ASN A 266 -24.62 16.97 -10.43
CA ASN A 266 -25.61 16.21 -11.22
C ASN A 266 -25.10 15.04 -12.10
N GLN A 267 -23.83 14.64 -11.95
CA GLN A 267 -23.23 13.49 -12.61
C GLN A 267 -22.95 12.40 -11.59
N LYS A 268 -23.01 11.14 -12.01
CA LYS A 268 -22.61 10.00 -11.18
C LYS A 268 -21.12 10.04 -10.90
N ASP A 269 -20.75 9.50 -9.74
CA ASP A 269 -19.33 9.23 -9.49
C ASP A 269 -18.83 8.15 -10.44
N THR A 270 -17.55 8.20 -10.78
CA THR A 270 -16.88 7.14 -11.53
C THR A 270 -15.53 6.97 -10.88
N LEU A 271 -15.17 5.74 -10.54
CA LEU A 271 -13.89 5.46 -9.93
C LEU A 271 -12.81 5.32 -10.99
N ILE A 272 -11.56 5.49 -10.57
CA ILE A 272 -10.41 5.29 -11.42
C ILE A 272 -9.49 4.25 -10.74
N MET A 273 -9.04 3.29 -11.53
CA MET A 273 -8.09 2.26 -11.12
C MET A 273 -6.77 2.47 -11.85
N THR A 274 -5.66 2.37 -11.14
CA THR A 274 -4.32 2.63 -11.70
C THR A 274 -3.56 1.31 -11.87
N GLU A 275 -3.17 0.96 -13.10
CA GLU A 275 -2.15 -0.08 -13.33
C GLU A 275 -0.76 0.53 -13.19
N ILE A 276 0.11 -0.13 -12.42
CA ILE A 276 1.56 0.09 -12.40
C ILE A 276 2.23 -1.21 -12.86
N ASN A 277 2.85 -1.15 -14.04
CA ASN A 277 3.54 -2.27 -14.69
C ASN A 277 5.03 -1.98 -14.74
N PHE A 278 5.80 -2.60 -13.84
CA PHE A 278 7.24 -2.43 -13.71
C PHE A 278 8.00 -3.11 -14.86
N VAL A 279 9.02 -2.43 -15.37
CA VAL A 279 9.90 -2.93 -16.44
C VAL A 279 11.33 -2.45 -16.20
N GLN A 280 12.31 -3.08 -16.86
CA GLN A 280 13.69 -2.58 -16.80
C GLN A 280 13.76 -1.08 -17.19
N GLY A 281 14.38 -0.28 -16.32
CA GLY A 281 14.52 1.17 -16.47
C GLY A 281 13.37 2.02 -15.91
N GLY A 282 12.28 1.45 -15.40
CA GLY A 282 11.17 2.23 -14.82
C GLY A 282 9.85 1.48 -14.66
N TYR A 283 8.73 2.17 -14.90
CA TYR A 283 7.40 1.57 -14.94
C TYR A 283 6.50 2.27 -15.96
N TRP A 284 5.51 1.55 -16.44
CA TRP A 284 4.36 2.12 -17.13
C TRP A 284 3.23 2.33 -16.13
N ALA A 285 2.58 3.48 -16.18
CA ALA A 285 1.29 3.66 -15.51
C ALA A 285 0.19 3.91 -16.53
N THR A 286 -0.98 3.34 -16.27
CA THR A 286 -2.22 3.53 -17.04
C THR A 286 -3.36 3.70 -16.05
N GLN A 287 -4.29 4.62 -16.31
CA GLN A 287 -5.49 4.73 -15.49
C GLN A 287 -6.72 4.36 -16.29
N TRP A 288 -7.62 3.63 -15.66
CA TRP A 288 -8.84 3.08 -16.23
C TRP A 288 -10.01 3.63 -15.44
N TRP A 289 -11.03 4.18 -16.11
CA TRP A 289 -12.26 4.50 -15.41
C TRP A 289 -13.08 3.22 -15.24
N TYR A 290 -13.70 3.07 -14.07
CA TYR A 290 -14.59 1.97 -13.75
C TYR A 290 -15.76 2.44 -12.90
N ASN A 291 -16.89 1.78 -13.04
CA ASN A 291 -18.06 1.98 -12.20
C ASN A 291 -18.14 0.81 -11.21
N ILE A 292 -18.55 1.04 -9.95
CA ILE A 292 -18.97 -0.07 -9.07
C ILE A 292 -20.48 -0.27 -9.26
N PRO A 293 -20.93 -1.43 -9.77
CA PRO A 293 -22.35 -1.77 -9.81
C PRO A 293 -22.99 -1.75 -8.42
N PRO A 294 -24.29 -1.44 -8.34
CA PRO A 294 -25.28 -1.43 -9.43
C PRO A 294 -25.18 -0.18 -10.35
N VAL A 295 -24.89 -0.36 -11.64
CA VAL A 295 -24.73 0.69 -12.67
C VAL A 295 -26.10 1.06 -13.26
N GLY A 296 -26.29 2.31 -13.73
CA GLY A 296 -27.63 2.82 -14.05
C GLY A 296 -27.94 3.45 -15.41
N SER A 297 -29.17 3.25 -15.92
CA SER A 297 -29.85 3.84 -17.10
C SER A 297 -31.38 3.92 -16.81
N PRO A 298 -32.25 4.77 -17.41
CA PRO A 298 -32.26 5.32 -18.78
C PRO A 298 -31.82 6.82 -18.82
N PRO A 299 -32.14 7.66 -19.85
CA PRO A 299 -31.79 9.08 -19.92
C PRO A 299 -32.36 9.97 -18.80
N ALA A 300 -31.82 11.18 -18.66
CA ALA A 300 -32.54 12.27 -18.00
C ALA A 300 -33.46 12.95 -19.00
N GLU A 301 -34.74 13.05 -18.65
CA GLU A 301 -35.83 13.44 -19.54
C GLU A 301 -36.61 14.61 -18.95
N TYR A 302 -36.86 15.63 -19.77
CA TYR A 302 -37.61 16.83 -19.38
C TYR A 302 -38.69 17.15 -20.39
N ASP A 303 -39.92 17.26 -19.91
CA ASP A 303 -41.06 17.57 -20.75
C ASP A 303 -41.21 19.08 -20.98
N PHE A 304 -41.59 19.44 -22.20
CA PHE A 304 -41.89 20.80 -22.62
C PHE A 304 -43.07 20.80 -23.61
N PHE A 305 -43.68 21.96 -23.82
CA PHE A 305 -44.55 22.21 -24.96
C PHE A 305 -43.75 22.83 -26.10
N TRP A 306 -43.94 22.36 -27.34
CA TRP A 306 -43.24 22.93 -28.48
C TRP A 306 -43.84 24.27 -28.91
N ASP A 307 -42.99 25.30 -29.02
CA ASP A 307 -43.33 26.58 -29.66
C ASP A 307 -42.95 26.53 -31.15
N SER A 308 -43.95 26.31 -32.01
CA SER A 308 -43.82 26.38 -33.47
C SER A 308 -44.18 27.77 -34.03
N THR A 309 -44.49 28.76 -33.18
CA THR A 309 -44.91 30.11 -33.62
C THR A 309 -43.76 31.10 -33.74
N ASN A 310 -42.66 30.88 -33.01
CA ASN A 310 -41.45 31.68 -33.13
C ASN A 310 -40.41 31.02 -34.04
N TYR A 311 -40.18 31.63 -35.20
CA TYR A 311 -39.30 31.09 -36.24
C TYR A 311 -37.83 31.50 -36.10
N VAL A 312 -37.54 32.67 -35.52
CA VAL A 312 -36.18 33.22 -35.34
C VAL A 312 -36.12 34.09 -34.07
N ASN A 313 -35.88 33.50 -32.89
CA ASN A 313 -35.62 34.27 -31.67
C ASN A 313 -34.68 33.53 -30.67
N LEU A 314 -33.80 34.29 -30.01
CA LEU A 314 -32.85 33.85 -28.97
C LEU A 314 -33.34 34.16 -27.54
N ASP A 315 -34.45 34.89 -27.39
CA ASP A 315 -35.11 35.16 -26.12
C ASP A 315 -35.62 33.87 -25.45
N PRO A 316 -35.85 33.88 -24.13
CA PRO A 316 -36.55 32.78 -23.45
C PRO A 316 -37.88 32.42 -24.12
N PRO A 317 -38.18 31.13 -24.33
CA PRO A 317 -39.54 30.70 -24.62
C PRO A 317 -40.43 30.93 -23.39
N PRO A 318 -41.76 30.87 -23.54
CA PRO A 318 -42.66 30.88 -22.38
C PRO A 318 -42.31 29.77 -21.37
N ALA A 319 -42.68 29.95 -20.09
CA ALA A 319 -42.48 28.93 -19.07
C ALA A 319 -43.11 27.59 -19.49
N GLY A 320 -42.35 26.50 -19.42
CA GLY A 320 -42.77 25.18 -19.87
C GLY A 320 -42.65 24.90 -21.37
N PHE A 321 -42.00 25.78 -22.15
CA PHE A 321 -41.85 25.60 -23.60
C PHE A 321 -40.40 25.36 -24.04
N SER A 322 -40.26 24.65 -25.18
CA SER A 322 -39.02 24.46 -25.91
C SER A 322 -39.21 24.78 -27.40
N ARG A 323 -38.11 25.12 -28.08
CA ARG A 323 -38.09 25.35 -29.54
C ARG A 323 -36.68 25.32 -30.11
N PHE A 324 -36.57 25.12 -31.41
CA PHE A 324 -35.37 25.45 -32.15
C PHE A 324 -35.16 26.96 -32.30
N ALA A 325 -33.92 27.36 -32.58
CA ALA A 325 -33.52 28.74 -32.79
C ALA A 325 -32.51 28.89 -33.95
N LEU A 326 -32.25 30.16 -34.32
CA LEU A 326 -31.77 30.63 -35.63
C LEU A 326 -32.69 30.30 -36.80
N SER A 327 -33.20 29.07 -36.89
CA SER A 327 -34.41 28.74 -37.65
C SER A 327 -35.21 27.66 -36.91
N ASN A 328 -36.53 27.81 -36.88
CA ASN A 328 -37.50 26.83 -36.39
C ASN A 328 -38.54 26.52 -37.48
N VAL A 329 -38.10 26.54 -38.74
CA VAL A 329 -38.95 26.30 -39.91
C VAL A 329 -38.82 24.83 -40.32
N PHE A 330 -39.95 24.13 -40.36
CA PHE A 330 -40.05 22.80 -40.97
C PHE A 330 -40.36 22.92 -42.47
N ASN A 331 -39.70 22.10 -43.30
CA ASN A 331 -39.89 22.07 -44.74
C ASN A 331 -40.69 20.84 -45.15
N ASP A 332 -42.00 21.01 -45.33
CA ASP A 332 -42.95 19.96 -45.74
C ASP A 332 -42.54 19.21 -47.03
N ALA A 333 -41.79 19.86 -47.94
CA ALA A 333 -41.35 19.24 -49.19
C ALA A 333 -40.06 18.41 -49.04
N ALA A 334 -39.26 18.67 -48.00
CA ALA A 334 -38.02 17.94 -47.70
C ALA A 334 -38.13 17.00 -46.49
N GLY A 335 -39.25 17.07 -45.75
CA GLY A 335 -39.51 16.25 -44.55
C GLY A 335 -38.58 16.54 -43.37
N ASN A 336 -37.92 17.70 -43.36
CA ASN A 336 -36.85 18.05 -42.41
C ASN A 336 -36.92 19.53 -41.99
N TYR A 337 -36.25 19.86 -40.89
CA TYR A 337 -36.03 21.26 -40.48
C TYR A 337 -35.01 21.96 -41.38
N ASP A 338 -35.05 23.29 -41.38
CA ASP A 338 -34.12 24.17 -42.08
C ASP A 338 -32.64 23.87 -41.69
N PRO A 339 -31.70 23.71 -42.65
CA PRO A 339 -30.28 23.56 -42.36
C PRO A 339 -29.63 24.70 -41.55
N GLN A 340 -30.31 25.84 -41.39
CA GLN A 340 -29.89 26.94 -40.50
C GLN A 340 -30.26 26.70 -39.02
N THR A 341 -31.06 25.68 -38.70
CA THR A 341 -31.35 25.25 -37.34
C THR A 341 -30.11 24.65 -36.68
N ASN A 342 -29.58 25.30 -35.64
CA ASN A 342 -28.33 24.89 -34.97
C ASN A 342 -28.36 24.96 -33.45
N MET A 343 -29.51 25.23 -32.84
CA MET A 343 -29.63 25.42 -31.40
C MET A 343 -31.03 25.06 -30.90
N LEU A 344 -31.10 24.38 -29.77
CA LEU A 344 -32.30 24.15 -28.97
C LEU A 344 -32.33 25.19 -27.84
N ILE A 345 -33.48 25.81 -27.60
CA ILE A 345 -33.74 26.61 -26.41
C ILE A 345 -34.85 25.94 -25.62
N VAL A 346 -34.58 25.67 -24.35
CA VAL A 346 -35.57 25.22 -23.36
C VAL A 346 -35.81 26.31 -22.32
N SER A 347 -37.02 26.36 -21.77
CA SER A 347 -37.30 27.14 -20.57
C SER A 347 -36.57 26.54 -19.36
N VAL A 348 -36.24 27.36 -18.35
CA VAL A 348 -35.80 26.85 -17.03
C VAL A 348 -36.95 26.25 -16.20
N ILE A 349 -38.19 26.39 -16.68
CA ILE A 349 -39.37 25.74 -16.11
C ILE A 349 -39.85 24.68 -17.09
N ASP A 350 -40.07 23.45 -16.64
CA ASP A 350 -40.59 22.34 -17.44
C ASP A 350 -42.12 22.46 -17.71
N ALA A 351 -42.69 21.52 -18.47
CA ALA A 351 -44.11 21.49 -18.81
C ALA A 351 -45.04 21.36 -17.60
N ASP A 352 -44.55 20.82 -16.48
CA ASP A 352 -45.34 20.50 -15.29
C ASP A 352 -45.19 21.59 -14.20
N GLY A 353 -44.24 22.52 -14.36
CA GLY A 353 -44.06 23.74 -13.57
C GLY A 353 -42.84 23.76 -12.65
N ASN A 354 -41.94 22.78 -12.74
CA ASN A 354 -40.75 22.66 -11.89
C ASN A 354 -39.60 23.51 -12.44
N ASN A 355 -38.77 24.08 -11.55
CA ASN A 355 -37.56 24.80 -11.97
C ASN A 355 -36.37 23.82 -12.05
N ILE A 356 -35.93 23.56 -13.27
CA ILE A 356 -34.90 22.56 -13.61
C ILE A 356 -33.52 23.19 -13.86
N GLN A 357 -33.35 24.48 -13.56
CA GLN A 357 -32.20 25.27 -13.99
C GLN A 357 -30.85 24.69 -13.55
N SER A 358 -30.76 24.19 -12.32
CA SER A 358 -29.52 23.61 -11.77
C SER A 358 -29.27 22.19 -12.27
N GLU A 359 -30.31 21.39 -12.44
CA GLU A 359 -30.21 19.97 -12.82
C GLU A 359 -29.84 19.84 -14.30
N PHE A 360 -30.50 20.61 -15.17
CA PHE A 360 -30.31 20.56 -16.63
C PHE A 360 -28.98 21.18 -17.08
N GLN A 361 -28.34 22.03 -16.26
CA GLN A 361 -27.07 22.71 -16.60
C GLN A 361 -25.88 21.75 -16.65
N ASP A 362 -25.79 20.87 -15.65
CA ASP A 362 -24.66 19.95 -15.48
C ASP A 362 -24.87 18.61 -16.22
N LEU A 363 -26.06 18.43 -16.79
CA LEU A 363 -26.52 17.21 -17.44
C LEU A 363 -26.01 17.03 -18.88
N VAL A 364 -25.73 18.13 -19.60
CA VAL A 364 -25.44 18.09 -21.04
C VAL A 364 -24.03 18.61 -21.30
N GLU A 365 -23.13 17.71 -21.71
CA GLU A 365 -21.76 18.02 -22.08
C GLU A 365 -21.57 18.19 -23.61
N ASN A 366 -20.37 18.61 -24.00
CA ASN A 366 -19.97 18.66 -25.40
C ASN A 366 -19.66 17.25 -25.92
N GLY A 367 -20.44 16.77 -26.88
CA GLY A 367 -20.40 15.41 -27.40
C GLY A 367 -21.71 14.64 -27.19
N ASP A 368 -22.57 15.08 -26.27
CA ASP A 368 -23.79 14.38 -25.90
C ASP A 368 -24.83 14.33 -27.02
N VAL A 369 -25.50 13.19 -27.16
CA VAL A 369 -26.58 12.99 -28.12
C VAL A 369 -27.91 13.35 -27.45
N ILE A 370 -28.52 14.44 -27.89
CA ILE A 370 -29.82 14.90 -27.40
C ILE A 370 -30.90 14.48 -28.39
N ARG A 371 -31.94 13.84 -27.87
CA ARG A 371 -33.16 13.46 -28.58
C ARG A 371 -34.31 14.33 -28.08
N ILE A 372 -35.18 14.77 -28.99
CA ILE A 372 -36.46 15.41 -28.69
C ILE A 372 -37.52 14.55 -29.35
N GLU A 373 -38.55 14.15 -28.62
CA GLU A 373 -39.65 13.37 -29.21
C GLU A 373 -41.02 13.80 -28.72
N ASN A 374 -42.06 13.52 -29.50
CA ASN A 374 -43.44 13.71 -29.06
C ASN A 374 -43.97 12.48 -28.30
N GLU A 375 -45.01 12.68 -27.48
CA GLU A 375 -45.66 11.64 -26.66
C GLU A 375 -46.06 10.36 -27.42
N ALA A 376 -46.25 10.46 -28.75
CA ALA A 376 -46.61 9.33 -29.61
C ALA A 376 -45.42 8.63 -30.30
N GLY A 377 -44.17 9.08 -30.10
CA GLY A 377 -42.98 8.55 -30.77
C GLY A 377 -42.98 8.68 -32.30
N THR A 378 -43.84 9.54 -32.85
CA THR A 378 -44.07 9.70 -34.30
C THR A 378 -43.25 10.82 -34.92
N LYS A 379 -42.64 11.68 -34.09
CA LYS A 379 -41.77 12.78 -34.47
C LYS A 379 -40.59 12.82 -33.53
N ILE A 380 -39.37 12.75 -34.08
CA ILE A 380 -38.14 12.65 -33.30
C ILE A 380 -37.08 13.54 -33.96
N ALA A 381 -36.48 14.45 -33.20
CA ALA A 381 -35.27 15.17 -33.59
C ALA A 381 -34.08 14.67 -32.77
N THR A 382 -32.92 14.48 -33.41
CA THR A 382 -31.70 14.06 -32.71
C THR A 382 -30.51 14.89 -33.20
N PHE A 383 -29.69 15.39 -32.28
CA PHE A 383 -28.49 16.17 -32.58
C PHE A 383 -27.37 15.90 -31.56
N ILE A 384 -26.15 16.30 -31.90
CA ILE A 384 -25.00 16.24 -30.98
C ILE A 384 -24.82 17.63 -30.36
N ALA A 385 -24.77 17.73 -29.04
CA ALA A 385 -24.47 18.95 -28.30
C ALA A 385 -22.99 19.34 -28.47
N ASN A 386 -22.75 20.64 -28.70
CA ASN A 386 -21.41 21.22 -28.86
C ASN A 386 -21.06 22.20 -27.74
N ALA A 387 -22.06 22.89 -27.19
CA ALA A 387 -21.90 23.80 -26.04
C ALA A 387 -23.26 24.13 -25.42
N VAL A 388 -23.28 24.32 -24.10
CA VAL A 388 -24.46 24.71 -23.32
C VAL A 388 -24.26 26.10 -22.72
N PHE A 389 -25.28 26.94 -22.81
CA PHE A 389 -25.29 28.30 -22.27
C PHE A 389 -26.56 28.53 -21.44
N PRO A 390 -26.48 28.50 -20.10
CA PRO A 390 -27.57 28.94 -19.23
C PRO A 390 -27.72 30.47 -19.29
N GLY A 391 -28.95 30.95 -19.09
CA GLY A 391 -29.27 32.37 -18.99
C GLY A 391 -30.51 32.62 -18.12
N ASP A 392 -30.85 33.88 -17.92
CA ASP A 392 -32.01 34.28 -17.12
C ASP A 392 -33.33 33.84 -17.81
N GLY A 393 -33.85 32.68 -17.39
CA GLY A 393 -35.12 32.14 -17.87
C GLY A 393 -35.02 31.08 -18.97
N ASN A 394 -33.83 30.79 -19.52
CA ASN A 394 -33.65 29.73 -20.52
C ASN A 394 -32.30 29.02 -20.45
N ILE A 395 -32.23 27.84 -21.07
CA ILE A 395 -30.97 27.13 -21.34
C ILE A 395 -30.88 26.89 -22.85
N LYS A 396 -29.69 27.09 -23.40
CA LYS A 396 -29.41 27.05 -24.83
C LYS A 396 -28.37 25.96 -25.12
N ILE A 397 -28.74 24.96 -25.93
CA ILE A 397 -27.83 23.89 -26.36
C ILE A 397 -27.51 24.12 -27.84
N ILE A 398 -26.25 24.41 -28.16
CA ILE A 398 -25.75 24.56 -29.53
C ILE A 398 -25.40 23.19 -30.11
N PHE A 399 -25.74 22.96 -31.38
CA PHE A 399 -25.50 21.70 -32.07
C PHE A 399 -24.12 21.68 -32.74
N THR A 400 -23.51 20.50 -32.83
CA THR A 400 -22.40 20.26 -33.75
C THR A 400 -22.91 20.47 -35.19
N PRO A 401 -22.24 21.27 -36.04
CA PRO A 401 -22.73 21.62 -37.38
C PRO A 401 -23.06 20.38 -38.23
N GLY A 402 -24.32 20.30 -38.70
CA GLY A 402 -24.80 19.18 -39.51
C GLY A 402 -25.20 17.91 -38.75
N SER A 403 -25.19 17.92 -37.41
CA SER A 403 -25.60 16.75 -36.60
C SER A 403 -27.12 16.58 -36.44
N LEU A 404 -27.92 17.61 -36.74
CA LEU A 404 -29.38 17.55 -36.63
C LEU A 404 -29.97 16.58 -37.66
N THR A 405 -30.68 15.58 -37.15
CA THR A 405 -31.49 14.63 -37.91
C THR A 405 -32.94 14.72 -37.44
N TYR A 406 -33.89 14.50 -38.34
CA TYR A 406 -35.32 14.51 -38.01
C TYR A 406 -36.06 13.34 -38.65
N PHE A 407 -36.88 12.67 -37.84
CA PHE A 407 -37.81 11.64 -38.25
C PHE A 407 -39.24 12.12 -38.02
N ASN A 408 -40.13 11.83 -38.97
CA ASN A 408 -41.57 12.05 -38.86
C ASN A 408 -42.33 10.96 -39.63
N ALA A 409 -43.42 10.47 -39.04
CA ALA A 409 -44.29 9.47 -39.65
C ALA A 409 -45.43 10.08 -40.50
N ASP A 410 -45.80 11.34 -40.25
CA ASP A 410 -46.97 12.01 -40.86
C ASP A 410 -46.62 13.13 -41.86
N GLY A 411 -45.33 13.34 -42.15
CA GLY A 411 -44.85 14.37 -43.06
C GLY A 411 -44.76 15.77 -42.46
N LYS A 412 -44.77 15.92 -41.12
CA LYS A 412 -44.82 17.23 -40.43
C LYS A 412 -43.78 17.38 -39.33
N GLY A 413 -43.42 18.63 -39.06
CA GLY A 413 -42.66 19.05 -37.88
C GLY A 413 -43.49 19.00 -36.58
N PHE A 414 -42.84 19.29 -35.46
CA PHE A 414 -43.52 19.51 -34.17
C PHE A 414 -44.50 20.69 -34.24
N SER A 415 -45.68 20.50 -33.66
CA SER A 415 -46.83 21.41 -33.73
C SER A 415 -46.83 22.37 -32.53
N GLN A 416 -47.48 23.53 -32.67
CA GLN A 416 -47.70 24.42 -31.52
C GLN A 416 -48.43 23.70 -30.38
N ASN A 417 -47.89 23.82 -29.16
CA ASN A 417 -48.38 23.15 -27.95
C ASN A 417 -48.36 21.62 -28.00
N GLU A 418 -47.59 21.00 -28.90
CA GLU A 418 -47.32 19.55 -28.86
C GLU A 418 -46.41 19.26 -27.66
N ARG A 419 -46.79 18.34 -26.77
CA ARG A 419 -45.94 17.92 -25.65
C ARG A 419 -44.78 17.10 -26.20
N VAL A 420 -43.56 17.50 -25.86
CA VAL A 420 -42.32 16.88 -26.29
C VAL A 420 -41.40 16.66 -25.09
N THR A 421 -40.66 15.55 -25.13
CA THR A 421 -39.70 15.17 -24.11
C THR A 421 -38.30 15.40 -24.67
N VAL A 422 -37.48 16.16 -23.95
CA VAL A 422 -36.06 16.40 -24.24
C VAL A 422 -35.25 15.41 -23.41
N ILE A 423 -34.51 14.55 -24.10
CA ILE A 423 -33.89 13.33 -23.60
C ILE A 423 -32.39 13.43 -23.87
N ASN A 424 -31.55 13.52 -22.83
CA ASN A 424 -30.10 13.35 -23.05
C ASN A 424 -29.79 11.84 -23.15
N THR A 425 -29.74 11.31 -24.36
CA THR A 425 -29.44 9.88 -24.61
C THR A 425 -27.99 9.49 -24.32
N SER A 426 -27.13 10.45 -24.01
CA SER A 426 -25.78 10.22 -23.47
C SER A 426 -25.70 10.29 -21.93
N ALA A 427 -26.77 10.70 -21.24
CA ALA A 427 -26.84 10.72 -19.77
C ALA A 427 -27.40 9.40 -19.19
N SER A 428 -27.05 9.10 -17.93
CA SER A 428 -27.35 7.83 -17.25
C SER A 428 -28.16 8.00 -15.95
N THR A 429 -29.30 7.30 -15.78
CA THR A 429 -30.14 7.29 -14.54
C THR A 429 -30.35 5.87 -13.95
N GLY A 430 -31.55 5.27 -13.84
CA GLY A 430 -31.90 4.03 -13.08
C GLY A 430 -30.92 2.83 -12.96
N LEU A 431 -31.15 1.71 -13.70
CA LEU A 431 -30.32 0.48 -13.77
C LEU A 431 -29.95 0.15 -15.24
N ALA A 432 -28.68 -0.10 -15.56
CA ALA A 432 -28.24 -0.50 -16.90
C ALA A 432 -28.53 -1.99 -17.15
N GLU A 433 -29.51 -2.31 -18.00
CA GLU A 433 -29.82 -3.69 -18.39
C GLU A 433 -28.73 -4.31 -19.30
N ASP A 434 -27.90 -3.46 -19.91
CA ASP A 434 -26.84 -3.85 -20.86
C ASP A 434 -25.47 -4.11 -20.20
N VAL A 435 -25.31 -3.78 -18.91
CA VAL A 435 -24.07 -4.02 -18.15
C VAL A 435 -24.22 -5.30 -17.34
N GLU A 436 -23.33 -6.25 -17.61
CA GLU A 436 -23.28 -7.57 -16.97
C GLU A 436 -23.25 -7.46 -15.43
N TRP A 437 -24.08 -8.24 -14.71
CA TRP A 437 -24.11 -8.32 -13.23
C TRP A 437 -24.60 -7.08 -12.46
N ASN A 438 -25.80 -6.58 -12.76
CA ASN A 438 -26.27 -5.30 -12.22
C ASN A 438 -27.11 -5.35 -10.91
N SER A 439 -26.73 -6.18 -9.93
CA SER A 439 -27.43 -6.22 -8.61
C SER A 439 -26.52 -5.82 -7.47
N PHE A 440 -27.02 -4.94 -6.59
CA PHE A 440 -26.33 -4.45 -5.38
C PHE A 440 -25.65 -5.57 -4.58
N TYR A 441 -26.34 -6.69 -4.41
CA TYR A 441 -25.84 -7.83 -3.64
C TYR A 441 -24.50 -8.39 -4.17
N TYR A 442 -24.28 -8.46 -5.49
CA TYR A 442 -23.04 -9.00 -6.07
C TYR A 442 -21.77 -8.16 -5.78
N TYR A 443 -21.95 -6.95 -5.25
CA TYR A 443 -20.90 -5.94 -5.05
C TYR A 443 -20.80 -5.54 -3.57
N HIS A 444 -21.93 -5.55 -2.86
CA HIS A 444 -22.03 -5.11 -1.47
C HIS A 444 -22.53 -6.25 -0.58
N ASP A 445 -21.63 -6.85 0.20
CA ASP A 445 -21.96 -7.78 1.28
C ASP A 445 -22.41 -7.03 2.56
N HIS A 446 -23.28 -6.01 2.42
CA HIS A 446 -23.88 -5.28 3.54
C HIS A 446 -25.34 -4.92 3.28
N GLY A 447 -26.04 -4.44 4.31
CA GLY A 447 -27.44 -4.05 4.15
C GLY A 447 -27.57 -2.78 3.33
N ASP A 448 -28.63 -2.69 2.52
CA ASP A 448 -29.06 -1.44 1.90
C ASP A 448 -29.77 -0.55 2.94
N ASN A 449 -28.97 0.00 3.87
CA ASN A 449 -29.43 0.93 4.89
C ASN A 449 -28.53 2.17 4.94
N SER A 450 -29.11 3.31 5.35
CA SER A 450 -28.48 4.63 5.25
C SER A 450 -27.37 4.92 6.28
N SER A 451 -26.68 3.88 6.77
CA SER A 451 -25.66 3.99 7.82
C SER A 451 -24.53 2.96 7.74
N GLU A 452 -24.64 1.96 6.86
CA GLU A 452 -23.58 0.97 6.62
C GLU A 452 -22.78 1.35 5.37
N PHE A 453 -21.45 1.23 5.49
CA PHE A 453 -20.49 1.37 4.41
C PHE A 453 -19.78 0.02 4.21
N CYS A 454 -19.21 -0.22 3.04
CA CYS A 454 -18.27 -1.33 2.83
C CYS A 454 -17.09 -1.28 3.83
N GLU A 455 -16.88 -2.35 4.57
CA GLU A 455 -15.74 -2.53 5.48
C GLU A 455 -14.51 -3.10 4.73
N ALA A 456 -13.31 -2.91 5.30
CA ALA A 456 -12.05 -3.38 4.71
C ALA A 456 -11.93 -4.91 4.56
N GLY A 457 -12.91 -5.67 5.07
CA GLY A 457 -12.94 -7.13 5.07
C GLY A 457 -14.12 -7.79 4.34
N ARG A 458 -14.92 -7.04 3.57
CA ARG A 458 -16.05 -7.60 2.79
C ARG A 458 -15.64 -7.84 1.32
N LEU A 459 -16.62 -8.01 0.42
CA LEU A 459 -16.35 -8.19 -1.01
C LEU A 459 -15.58 -6.98 -1.54
N HIS A 460 -14.44 -7.23 -2.19
CA HIS A 460 -13.63 -6.20 -2.84
C HIS A 460 -13.65 -6.34 -4.36
N HIS A 461 -13.57 -5.20 -5.04
CA HIS A 461 -13.81 -5.10 -6.47
C HIS A 461 -12.54 -5.13 -7.29
N PHE A 462 -12.33 -6.26 -7.97
CA PHE A 462 -11.20 -6.49 -8.87
C PHE A 462 -11.54 -6.36 -10.36
N ASP A 463 -12.74 -6.80 -10.73
CA ASP A 463 -13.06 -7.21 -12.10
C ASP A 463 -14.15 -6.33 -12.70
N PHE A 464 -13.78 -5.65 -13.78
CA PHE A 464 -14.67 -4.84 -14.61
C PHE A 464 -14.55 -5.31 -16.06
N GLU A 465 -15.69 -5.36 -16.75
CA GLU A 465 -15.87 -5.81 -18.13
C GLU A 465 -14.83 -5.24 -19.11
N TYR A 466 -14.37 -4.02 -18.81
CA TYR A 466 -13.40 -3.20 -19.52
C TYR A 466 -12.01 -3.82 -19.67
N TRP A 467 -11.65 -4.77 -18.82
CA TRP A 467 -10.40 -5.55 -18.93
C TRP A 467 -10.42 -6.60 -20.04
N ASN A 468 -11.60 -6.94 -20.58
CA ASN A 468 -11.79 -7.79 -21.75
C ASN A 468 -12.50 -6.97 -22.84
N TYR A 469 -11.73 -6.25 -23.67
CA TYR A 469 -12.21 -5.27 -24.66
C TYR A 469 -13.62 -5.54 -25.21
N GLY A 470 -14.57 -4.70 -24.79
CA GLY A 470 -15.93 -4.63 -25.33
C GLY A 470 -16.78 -5.88 -25.17
N GLY A 471 -16.59 -6.68 -24.12
CA GLY A 471 -17.42 -7.86 -23.86
C GLY A 471 -17.38 -8.91 -24.98
N ILE A 472 -16.30 -8.94 -25.79
CA ILE A 472 -16.23 -9.83 -26.96
C ILE A 472 -16.03 -11.28 -26.54
N SER A 473 -17.17 -11.93 -26.30
CA SER A 473 -17.35 -13.35 -26.05
C SER A 473 -16.50 -14.20 -27.00
N GLY A 474 -15.65 -15.06 -26.42
CA GLY A 474 -14.88 -16.07 -27.16
C GLY A 474 -13.53 -15.65 -27.74
N ASN A 475 -13.10 -14.39 -27.59
CA ASN A 475 -11.79 -13.94 -28.10
C ASN A 475 -10.61 -14.08 -27.13
N ASN A 476 -10.85 -14.42 -25.85
CA ASN A 476 -9.81 -14.65 -24.84
C ASN A 476 -8.77 -13.51 -24.71
N CYS A 477 -9.21 -12.26 -24.90
CA CYS A 477 -8.38 -11.07 -24.87
C CYS A 477 -8.48 -10.32 -23.54
N ASP A 478 -7.38 -10.27 -22.80
CA ASP A 478 -7.16 -9.45 -21.62
C ASP A 478 -5.84 -8.68 -21.72
N ILE A 479 -5.42 -8.02 -20.63
CA ILE A 479 -4.18 -7.22 -20.57
C ILE A 479 -2.88 -8.04 -20.73
N PHE A 480 -2.97 -9.37 -20.64
CA PHE A 480 -1.85 -10.31 -20.82
C PHE A 480 -1.80 -10.85 -22.25
N ASN A 481 -2.95 -11.22 -22.83
CA ASN A 481 -3.04 -11.80 -24.17
C ASN A 481 -3.13 -10.76 -25.30
N CYS A 482 -3.84 -9.66 -25.10
CA CYS A 482 -4.17 -8.67 -26.14
C CYS A 482 -3.91 -7.22 -25.67
N PRO A 483 -2.72 -6.90 -25.13
CA PRO A 483 -2.46 -5.61 -24.48
C PRO A 483 -2.74 -4.41 -25.39
N ASP A 484 -2.37 -4.46 -26.67
CA ASP A 484 -2.61 -3.38 -27.63
C ASP A 484 -4.10 -3.04 -27.80
N ILE A 485 -4.99 -4.02 -27.60
CA ILE A 485 -6.43 -3.81 -27.70
C ILE A 485 -6.95 -3.17 -26.39
N ILE A 486 -6.50 -3.67 -25.23
CA ILE A 486 -6.91 -3.14 -23.93
C ILE A 486 -6.41 -1.69 -23.74
N TYR A 487 -5.13 -1.41 -24.01
CA TYR A 487 -4.49 -0.09 -23.88
C TYR A 487 -4.97 0.96 -24.90
N ASN A 488 -5.80 0.59 -25.88
CA ASN A 488 -6.45 1.51 -26.82
C ASN A 488 -8.00 1.45 -26.73
N SER A 489 -8.53 0.93 -25.63
CA SER A 489 -9.98 0.91 -25.35
C SER A 489 -10.51 2.28 -24.89
N GLU A 490 -11.83 2.48 -24.97
CA GLU A 490 -12.49 3.69 -24.46
C GLU A 490 -12.50 3.81 -22.93
N TYR A 491 -12.08 2.76 -22.22
CA TYR A 491 -11.99 2.70 -20.77
C TYR A 491 -10.69 3.31 -20.22
N VAL A 492 -9.73 3.60 -21.10
CA VAL A 492 -8.49 4.32 -20.76
C VAL A 492 -8.85 5.77 -20.37
N HIS A 493 -8.59 6.13 -19.11
CA HIS A 493 -8.66 7.51 -18.64
C HIS A 493 -7.33 8.24 -18.81
N MET A 494 -6.23 7.63 -18.38
CA MET A 494 -4.86 8.10 -18.64
C MET A 494 -4.15 7.09 -19.52
N ASN A 495 -3.77 7.51 -20.73
CA ASN A 495 -3.00 6.70 -21.67
C ASN A 495 -1.73 6.14 -21.03
N ARG A 496 -1.38 4.90 -21.42
CA ARG A 496 -0.21 4.17 -20.93
C ARG A 496 1.07 5.02 -21.08
N THR A 497 1.60 5.49 -19.96
CA THR A 497 2.68 6.48 -19.88
C THR A 497 3.88 5.89 -19.14
N PHE A 498 5.09 6.05 -19.71
CA PHE A 498 6.33 5.56 -19.09
C PHE A 498 6.94 6.58 -18.14
N PHE A 499 7.35 6.10 -16.97
CA PHE A 499 8.10 6.85 -15.97
C PHE A 499 9.43 6.15 -15.71
N SER A 500 10.54 6.86 -15.95
CA SER A 500 11.88 6.30 -15.75
C SER A 500 12.24 6.20 -14.26
N LYS A 501 13.08 5.21 -13.91
CA LYS A 501 13.56 4.99 -12.54
C LYS A 501 14.36 6.15 -11.93
N GLY A 502 14.90 7.04 -12.75
CA GLY A 502 15.71 8.15 -12.28
C GLY A 502 17.00 7.70 -11.59
N SER A 503 17.40 8.41 -10.53
CA SER A 503 18.62 8.12 -9.75
C SER A 503 18.42 8.25 -8.25
N SER A 504 17.16 8.19 -7.79
CA SER A 504 16.77 8.35 -6.38
C SER A 504 15.59 7.42 -6.09
N PRO A 505 15.41 7.01 -4.82
CA PRO A 505 14.18 6.36 -4.36
C PRO A 505 12.92 7.08 -4.87
N GLN A 506 11.91 6.30 -5.26
CA GLN A 506 10.61 6.82 -5.71
C GLN A 506 9.49 6.37 -4.79
N VAL A 507 8.57 7.30 -4.51
CA VAL A 507 7.25 6.99 -3.93
C VAL A 507 6.19 7.34 -4.96
N ILE A 508 5.31 6.39 -5.25
CA ILE A 508 4.18 6.48 -6.18
C ILE A 508 2.91 6.47 -5.33
N TYR A 509 2.26 7.62 -5.22
CA TYR A 509 1.00 7.79 -4.52
C TYR A 509 -0.14 7.73 -5.53
N VAL A 510 -1.05 6.78 -5.36
CA VAL A 510 -2.34 6.76 -6.08
C VAL A 510 -3.40 7.31 -5.13
N ARG A 511 -3.87 8.54 -5.41
CA ARG A 511 -4.90 9.21 -4.59
C ARG A 511 -6.27 8.77 -5.06
N GLY A 512 -7.18 8.46 -4.13
CA GLY A 512 -8.59 8.28 -4.47
C GLY A 512 -8.95 7.01 -5.24
N GLY A 513 -8.05 6.03 -5.32
CA GLY A 513 -8.28 4.85 -6.16
C GLY A 513 -7.43 3.62 -5.82
N GLN A 514 -7.89 2.47 -6.32
CA GLN A 514 -7.22 1.18 -6.18
C GLN A 514 -6.07 1.03 -7.19
N VAL A 515 -5.11 0.17 -6.88
CA VAL A 515 -3.91 -0.06 -7.71
C VAL A 515 -3.81 -1.51 -8.16
N LEU A 516 -3.39 -1.73 -9.40
CA LEU A 516 -3.02 -3.03 -9.96
C LEU A 516 -1.50 -3.05 -10.18
N VAL A 517 -0.80 -4.08 -9.71
CA VAL A 517 0.67 -4.14 -9.71
C VAL A 517 1.16 -5.45 -10.31
N ARG A 518 2.21 -5.35 -11.15
CA ARG A 518 2.96 -6.48 -11.74
C ARG A 518 4.29 -6.04 -12.35
N GLY A 519 5.11 -7.00 -12.76
CA GLY A 519 6.24 -6.83 -13.67
C GLY A 519 7.60 -7.01 -12.99
N THR A 520 8.62 -6.38 -13.55
CA THR A 520 10.02 -6.52 -13.11
C THR A 520 10.56 -5.21 -12.56
N VAL A 521 10.82 -5.18 -11.25
CA VAL A 521 11.25 -3.98 -10.51
C VAL A 521 12.72 -3.69 -10.77
N ASP A 522 13.01 -2.51 -11.33
CA ASP A 522 14.36 -1.97 -11.50
C ASP A 522 14.50 -0.63 -10.75
N GLY A 523 14.68 -0.70 -9.43
CA GLY A 523 14.93 0.46 -8.56
C GLY A 523 14.36 0.30 -7.15
N LEU A 524 14.34 1.41 -6.42
CA LEU A 524 13.79 1.50 -5.05
C LEU A 524 12.45 2.23 -5.12
N TYR A 525 11.36 1.52 -4.85
CA TYR A 525 9.99 2.00 -5.03
C TYR A 525 9.12 1.73 -3.80
N THR A 526 8.24 2.68 -3.48
CA THR A 526 7.07 2.43 -2.64
C THR A 526 5.79 2.88 -3.35
N ILE A 527 4.78 2.02 -3.39
CA ILE A 527 3.42 2.37 -3.80
C ILE A 527 2.61 2.62 -2.54
N VAL A 528 1.85 3.71 -2.49
CA VAL A 528 0.95 4.04 -1.38
C VAL A 528 -0.41 4.51 -1.90
N THR A 529 -1.48 4.13 -1.21
CA THR A 529 -2.85 4.59 -1.48
C THR A 529 -3.40 5.44 -0.33
N ASP A 530 -4.58 6.01 -0.54
CA ASP A 530 -5.46 6.40 0.58
C ASP A 530 -6.05 5.17 1.28
N ASP A 531 -6.55 5.36 2.50
CA ASP A 531 -7.20 4.34 3.31
C ASP A 531 -8.46 3.82 2.59
N PHE A 532 -9.37 4.75 2.28
CA PHE A 532 -10.55 4.52 1.47
C PHE A 532 -10.92 5.79 0.69
N THR A 533 -11.85 5.66 -0.24
CA THR A 533 -12.42 6.75 -1.03
C THR A 533 -13.93 6.66 -0.98
N GLU A 534 -14.58 7.77 -0.60
CA GLU A 534 -16.04 7.86 -0.57
C GLU A 534 -16.58 8.18 -1.97
N TYR A 535 -17.71 7.55 -2.32
CA TYR A 535 -18.38 7.75 -3.60
C TYR A 535 -19.91 7.63 -3.43
N ARG A 536 -20.66 8.36 -4.24
CA ARG A 536 -22.12 8.22 -4.39
C ARG A 536 -22.43 6.95 -5.15
N ARG A 537 -23.34 6.11 -4.64
CA ARG A 537 -23.70 4.87 -5.36
C ARG A 537 -24.35 5.19 -6.71
N HIS A 538 -24.15 4.29 -7.67
CA HIS A 538 -24.64 4.46 -9.02
C HIS A 538 -26.15 4.20 -9.18
N ASP A 539 -26.79 3.47 -8.27
CA ASP A 539 -28.25 3.28 -8.17
C ASP A 539 -28.94 4.37 -7.36
N ASN A 540 -28.29 4.87 -6.30
CA ASN A 540 -28.81 5.91 -5.43
C ASN A 540 -27.73 6.92 -5.06
N MET A 541 -27.76 8.08 -5.73
CA MET A 541 -26.77 9.15 -5.55
C MET A 541 -26.88 9.89 -4.21
N ASP A 542 -27.95 9.68 -3.43
CA ASP A 542 -28.08 10.21 -2.06
C ASP A 542 -27.34 9.34 -1.03
N ILE A 543 -26.92 8.13 -1.41
CA ILE A 543 -26.16 7.21 -0.55
C ILE A 543 -24.67 7.32 -0.87
N ILE A 544 -23.87 7.58 0.16
CA ILE A 544 -22.41 7.53 0.13
C ILE A 544 -21.95 6.16 0.60
N ASP A 545 -21.07 5.52 -0.16
CA ASP A 545 -20.36 4.30 0.20
C ASP A 545 -18.84 4.47 0.05
N ARG A 546 -18.05 3.44 0.35
CA ARG A 546 -16.59 3.46 0.40
C ARG A 546 -15.98 2.36 -0.46
N VAL A 547 -14.98 2.73 -1.25
CA VAL A 547 -14.02 1.77 -1.83
C VAL A 547 -12.73 1.86 -1.03
N TRP A 548 -12.18 0.73 -0.60
CA TRP A 548 -10.91 0.71 0.11
C TRP A 548 -9.73 0.81 -0.86
N GLY A 549 -8.66 1.50 -0.44
CA GLY A 549 -7.42 1.62 -1.22
C GLY A 549 -6.64 0.30 -1.23
N ASN A 550 -7.14 -0.67 -1.99
CA ASN A 550 -6.50 -1.98 -2.14
C ASN A 550 -5.39 -1.92 -3.19
N ILE A 551 -4.35 -2.74 -2.97
CA ILE A 551 -3.32 -3.04 -3.96
C ILE A 551 -3.52 -4.48 -4.43
N TRP A 552 -3.82 -4.65 -5.71
CA TRP A 552 -4.08 -5.94 -6.35
C TRP A 552 -2.82 -6.42 -7.07
N LEU A 553 -2.35 -7.61 -6.74
CA LEU A 553 -1.27 -8.29 -7.44
C LEU A 553 -1.89 -9.12 -8.56
N ILE A 554 -1.65 -8.73 -9.82
CA ILE A 554 -2.38 -9.26 -10.98
C ILE A 554 -1.59 -10.29 -11.80
N ASP A 555 -0.31 -10.41 -11.52
CA ASP A 555 0.72 -11.21 -12.19
C ASP A 555 1.98 -11.12 -11.30
N ASP A 556 3.05 -11.84 -11.65
CA ASP A 556 4.32 -11.82 -10.90
C ASP A 556 4.85 -10.39 -10.70
N ILE A 557 5.48 -10.16 -9.53
CA ILE A 557 6.16 -8.91 -9.20
C ILE A 557 7.54 -9.23 -8.62
N VAL A 558 8.56 -9.30 -9.47
CA VAL A 558 9.91 -9.77 -9.13
C VAL A 558 10.97 -8.68 -9.29
N TYR A 559 12.09 -8.78 -8.59
CA TYR A 559 13.24 -7.89 -8.81
C TYR A 559 13.98 -8.26 -10.11
N LEU A 560 14.61 -7.28 -10.75
CA LEU A 560 15.34 -7.49 -12.03
C LEU A 560 16.51 -8.48 -11.93
N ASP A 561 17.08 -8.65 -10.74
CA ASP A 561 18.20 -9.54 -10.45
C ASP A 561 17.79 -10.84 -9.74
N SER A 562 16.49 -11.06 -9.53
CA SER A 562 15.96 -12.33 -9.03
C SER A 562 16.05 -13.46 -10.05
N ASP A 563 16.02 -14.67 -9.52
CA ASP A 563 16.13 -15.90 -10.29
C ASP A 563 14.79 -16.30 -10.97
N ALA A 564 14.73 -17.49 -11.59
CA ALA A 564 13.51 -17.97 -12.25
C ALA A 564 12.38 -18.40 -11.28
N TYR A 565 12.69 -18.65 -10.01
CA TYR A 565 11.74 -18.98 -8.96
C TYR A 565 11.25 -17.75 -8.18
N GLY A 566 11.92 -16.61 -8.35
CA GLY A 566 11.64 -15.34 -7.65
C GLY A 566 12.61 -15.07 -6.50
N GLU A 567 13.58 -15.97 -6.26
CA GLU A 567 14.54 -15.84 -5.16
C GLU A 567 15.35 -14.54 -5.30
N VAL A 568 15.51 -13.82 -4.18
CA VAL A 568 16.29 -12.57 -4.13
C VAL A 568 17.76 -12.87 -3.88
N ILE A 569 18.66 -12.09 -4.48
CA ILE A 569 20.08 -12.22 -4.18
C ILE A 569 20.31 -11.83 -2.72
N HIS A 570 20.81 -12.77 -1.93
CA HIS A 570 21.11 -12.57 -0.52
C HIS A 570 22.20 -11.51 -0.29
N PRO A 571 22.15 -10.74 0.82
CA PRO A 571 23.17 -9.76 1.21
C PRO A 571 24.62 -10.27 1.14
N GLU A 572 24.84 -11.50 1.58
CA GLU A 572 26.13 -12.19 1.61
C GLU A 572 26.71 -12.49 0.21
N ASP A 573 25.85 -12.68 -0.79
CA ASP A 573 26.23 -12.95 -2.18
C ASP A 573 26.27 -11.69 -3.07
N GLY A 574 25.99 -10.52 -2.49
CA GLY A 574 26.07 -9.21 -3.13
C GLY A 574 24.87 -8.30 -2.83
N GLY A 575 23.74 -8.89 -2.46
CA GLY A 575 22.45 -8.23 -2.25
C GLY A 575 21.80 -7.70 -3.53
N SER A 576 20.53 -7.30 -3.41
CA SER A 576 19.78 -6.67 -4.52
C SER A 576 19.81 -5.13 -4.47
N ASP A 577 19.93 -4.51 -5.65
CA ASP A 577 19.77 -3.06 -5.87
C ASP A 577 18.29 -2.64 -6.03
N HIS A 578 17.36 -3.57 -5.84
CA HIS A 578 15.94 -3.40 -6.10
C HIS A 578 15.11 -3.69 -4.85
N VAL A 579 14.12 -2.83 -4.56
CA VAL A 579 13.25 -2.96 -3.38
C VAL A 579 11.88 -2.38 -3.72
N LEU A 580 10.81 -3.11 -3.38
CA LEU A 580 9.43 -2.64 -3.52
C LEU A 580 8.70 -2.67 -2.17
N GLY A 581 8.09 -1.54 -1.80
CA GLY A 581 7.13 -1.43 -0.70
C GLY A 581 5.72 -1.23 -1.23
N LEU A 582 4.74 -1.96 -0.70
CA LEU A 582 3.32 -1.82 -1.03
C LEU A 582 2.55 -1.44 0.23
N ILE A 583 2.17 -0.18 0.35
CA ILE A 583 1.39 0.38 1.48
C ILE A 583 -0.07 0.53 1.02
N ALA A 584 -0.86 -0.52 1.21
CA ALA A 584 -2.29 -0.50 0.96
C ALA A 584 -3.04 0.11 2.14
N GLY A 585 -3.91 1.07 1.85
CA GLY A 585 -4.84 1.64 2.81
C GLY A 585 -5.90 0.64 3.27
N GLY A 586 -6.37 -0.20 2.33
CA GLY A 586 -7.18 -1.40 2.58
C GLY A 586 -6.31 -2.65 2.73
N SER A 587 -6.52 -3.59 1.81
CA SER A 587 -5.83 -4.88 1.73
C SER A 587 -4.83 -4.96 0.57
N VAL A 588 -3.84 -5.86 0.70
CA VAL A 588 -3.08 -6.35 -0.46
C VAL A 588 -3.72 -7.66 -0.89
N ILE A 589 -4.15 -7.77 -2.15
CA ILE A 589 -4.97 -8.89 -2.62
C ILE A 589 -4.31 -9.56 -3.82
N ILE A 590 -4.02 -10.86 -3.72
CA ILE A 590 -3.60 -11.69 -4.85
C ILE A 590 -4.83 -11.93 -5.72
N ALA A 591 -4.84 -11.31 -6.89
CA ALA A 591 -6.02 -11.25 -7.72
C ALA A 591 -6.25 -12.53 -8.52
N ASN A 592 -7.51 -12.81 -8.86
CA ASN A 592 -7.90 -13.98 -9.64
C ASN A 592 -7.65 -13.71 -11.14
N THR A 593 -6.41 -13.94 -11.59
CA THR A 593 -6.00 -13.77 -13.00
C THR A 593 -5.42 -15.07 -13.56
N ARG A 594 -5.35 -15.19 -14.89
CA ARG A 594 -4.78 -16.38 -15.54
C ARG A 594 -3.30 -16.64 -15.19
N PRO A 595 -2.41 -15.63 -15.10
CA PRO A 595 -1.05 -15.84 -14.57
C PRO A 595 -1.05 -16.36 -13.13
N ASN A 596 -1.93 -15.83 -12.27
CA ASN A 596 -2.10 -16.25 -10.88
C ASN A 596 -2.93 -17.56 -10.74
N GLY A 597 -2.74 -18.54 -11.62
CA GLY A 597 -3.30 -19.89 -11.48
C GLY A 597 -4.84 -20.02 -11.47
N ALA A 598 -5.59 -18.99 -11.91
CA ALA A 598 -7.05 -18.96 -11.82
C ALA A 598 -7.76 -20.21 -12.39
N ARG A 599 -8.89 -20.57 -11.77
CA ARG A 599 -9.81 -21.68 -12.14
C ARG A 599 -9.28 -23.08 -11.88
N GLY A 600 -8.48 -23.27 -10.85
CA GLY A 600 -7.73 -24.51 -10.63
C GLY A 600 -6.69 -24.76 -11.73
N GLY A 601 -6.01 -23.71 -12.19
CA GLY A 601 -5.01 -23.79 -13.26
C GLY A 601 -3.81 -24.66 -12.88
N CYS A 602 -3.50 -24.73 -11.57
CA CYS A 602 -2.60 -25.73 -11.01
C CYS A 602 -3.37 -27.03 -10.74
N THR A 603 -2.92 -28.14 -11.32
CA THR A 603 -3.31 -29.46 -10.80
C THR A 603 -2.51 -29.78 -9.54
N ASP A 604 -3.05 -30.60 -8.63
CA ASP A 604 -2.41 -30.93 -7.34
C ASP A 604 -1.02 -31.64 -7.41
N ASN A 605 -0.41 -31.75 -8.60
CA ASN A 605 0.91 -32.33 -8.86
C ASN A 605 1.67 -31.66 -10.03
N SER A 606 1.35 -30.42 -10.42
CA SER A 606 2.14 -29.73 -11.47
C SER A 606 3.45 -29.18 -10.89
N GLU A 607 4.57 -29.79 -11.29
CA GLU A 607 5.92 -29.20 -11.18
C GLU A 607 6.12 -28.01 -12.15
N ASP A 608 5.08 -27.64 -12.90
CA ASP A 608 5.09 -26.55 -13.88
C ASP A 608 5.01 -25.18 -13.15
N ASP A 609 6.14 -24.48 -13.13
CA ASP A 609 6.36 -23.12 -12.56
C ASP A 609 5.46 -21.99 -13.11
N GLU A 610 4.49 -22.30 -13.97
CA GLU A 610 3.66 -21.36 -14.73
C GLU A 610 2.37 -20.93 -14.00
N CYS A 611 2.10 -21.43 -12.78
CA CYS A 611 0.83 -21.18 -12.08
C CYS A 611 0.96 -20.71 -10.61
N HIS A 612 2.17 -20.65 -10.05
CA HIS A 612 2.43 -19.97 -8.78
C HIS A 612 2.49 -18.44 -8.99
N ILE A 613 2.36 -17.65 -7.92
CA ILE A 613 2.69 -16.21 -7.95
C ILE A 613 3.98 -15.94 -7.18
N ARG A 614 4.89 -15.19 -7.81
CA ARG A 614 6.17 -14.72 -7.26
C ARG A 614 6.05 -13.25 -6.82
N ILE A 615 6.40 -12.96 -5.58
CA ILE A 615 6.22 -11.62 -4.98
C ILE A 615 7.49 -11.18 -4.24
N ASN A 616 8.14 -10.14 -4.76
CA ASN A 616 9.33 -9.56 -4.18
C ASN A 616 8.98 -8.15 -3.68
N ALA A 617 8.45 -8.07 -2.45
CA ALA A 617 7.97 -6.82 -1.86
C ALA A 617 7.79 -6.90 -0.34
N SER A 618 7.97 -5.77 0.34
CA SER A 618 7.39 -5.55 1.67
C SER A 618 5.94 -5.08 1.55
N LEU A 619 5.01 -5.86 2.10
CA LEU A 619 3.58 -5.62 2.05
C LEU A 619 3.09 -5.04 3.37
N LEU A 620 2.26 -3.99 3.30
CA LEU A 620 1.59 -3.42 4.46
C LEU A 620 0.13 -3.10 4.14
N ALA A 621 -0.79 -3.77 4.83
CA ALA A 621 -2.23 -3.53 4.78
C ALA A 621 -2.67 -2.78 6.04
N MET A 622 -2.92 -1.47 5.92
CA MET A 622 -3.19 -0.56 7.05
C MET A 622 -4.47 -0.91 7.82
N ASN A 623 -5.55 -1.23 7.10
CA ASN A 623 -6.86 -1.57 7.68
C ASN A 623 -7.34 -2.98 7.27
N GLY A 624 -6.64 -3.60 6.32
CA GLY A 624 -7.01 -4.87 5.70
C GLY A 624 -6.10 -6.05 6.08
N GLY A 625 -5.97 -6.99 5.15
CA GLY A 625 -5.04 -8.13 5.24
C GLY A 625 -4.26 -8.37 3.95
N PHE A 626 -3.38 -9.36 3.97
CA PHE A 626 -2.81 -9.95 2.76
C PHE A 626 -3.54 -11.26 2.45
N LEU A 627 -4.38 -11.27 1.40
CA LEU A 627 -5.30 -12.38 1.11
C LEU A 627 -5.39 -12.74 -0.37
N SER A 628 -5.92 -13.93 -0.65
CA SER A 628 -6.28 -14.37 -1.99
C SER A 628 -7.68 -13.88 -2.38
N HIS A 629 -7.88 -13.59 -3.67
CA HIS A 629 -9.19 -13.29 -4.22
C HIS A 629 -10.00 -14.59 -4.44
N TYR A 630 -10.50 -15.18 -3.34
CA TYR A 630 -11.20 -16.47 -3.36
C TYR A 630 -12.71 -16.38 -3.66
N TRP A 631 -13.34 -15.20 -3.55
CA TRP A 631 -14.78 -15.06 -3.80
C TRP A 631 -15.15 -15.18 -5.28
N GLN A 632 -14.24 -14.82 -6.19
CA GLN A 632 -14.28 -15.27 -7.59
C GLN A 632 -13.63 -16.64 -7.74
N ASN A 633 -14.37 -17.71 -7.47
CA ASN A 633 -13.91 -19.09 -7.66
C ASN A 633 -14.69 -19.84 -8.72
N THR A 634 -14.16 -20.98 -9.17
CA THR A 634 -14.83 -21.87 -10.14
C THR A 634 -15.37 -23.16 -9.53
N LEU A 635 -15.71 -23.18 -8.25
CA LEU A 635 -16.35 -24.36 -7.67
C LEU A 635 -17.77 -24.55 -8.20
N THR A 636 -18.28 -25.79 -8.18
CA THR A 636 -19.66 -26.12 -8.63
C THR A 636 -20.71 -25.80 -7.56
N ASP A 637 -20.33 -25.85 -6.29
CA ASP A 637 -21.07 -25.38 -5.12
C ASP A 637 -20.20 -24.30 -4.45
N PHE A 638 -20.74 -23.38 -3.65
CA PHE A 638 -19.95 -22.33 -2.95
C PHE A 638 -19.37 -21.23 -3.87
N HIS A 639 -19.99 -21.02 -5.04
CA HIS A 639 -19.59 -20.01 -6.03
C HIS A 639 -20.63 -18.89 -6.21
N ASP A 640 -21.84 -19.08 -5.68
CA ASP A 640 -22.99 -18.20 -5.90
C ASP A 640 -23.20 -17.29 -4.68
N ILE A 641 -23.84 -16.16 -4.90
CA ILE A 641 -24.25 -15.25 -3.83
C ILE A 641 -25.37 -15.85 -2.98
N ASP A 642 -26.28 -16.58 -3.63
CA ASP A 642 -27.50 -17.15 -3.04
C ASP A 642 -27.30 -18.59 -2.53
N ASP A 643 -26.05 -19.00 -2.23
CA ASP A 643 -25.73 -20.30 -1.63
C ASP A 643 -26.35 -20.52 -0.22
N ASN A 644 -27.08 -19.51 0.32
CA ASN A 644 -27.90 -19.57 1.54
C ASN A 644 -27.12 -20.05 2.79
N LEU A 645 -25.85 -19.65 2.87
CA LEU A 645 -24.94 -20.09 3.92
C LEU A 645 -25.16 -19.28 5.22
N PRO A 646 -25.02 -19.90 6.41
CA PRO A 646 -25.22 -19.22 7.69
C PRO A 646 -24.12 -18.21 8.05
N TYR A 647 -23.16 -17.97 7.14
CA TYR A 647 -21.97 -17.13 7.33
C TYR A 647 -21.95 -15.91 6.39
N GLY A 648 -23.09 -15.57 5.76
CA GLY A 648 -23.20 -14.46 4.83
C GLY A 648 -22.76 -14.83 3.40
N ILE A 649 -22.53 -13.80 2.58
CA ILE A 649 -22.08 -13.96 1.20
C ILE A 649 -20.60 -14.35 1.21
N ILE A 650 -20.24 -15.39 0.46
CA ILE A 650 -18.87 -15.90 0.41
C ILE A 650 -18.23 -15.72 -0.96
N ALA A 651 -19.05 -15.71 -2.01
CA ALA A 651 -18.68 -15.69 -3.42
C ALA A 651 -19.58 -14.72 -4.18
N ASP A 652 -19.15 -14.29 -5.37
CA ASP A 652 -19.82 -13.22 -6.14
C ASP A 652 -20.50 -13.70 -7.44
N GLY A 653 -20.52 -15.01 -7.71
CA GLY A 653 -21.09 -15.57 -8.94
C GLY A 653 -20.26 -15.35 -10.21
N ARG A 654 -19.13 -14.63 -10.17
CA ARG A 654 -18.41 -14.20 -11.39
C ARG A 654 -17.26 -15.11 -11.78
N GLY A 655 -16.75 -15.96 -10.89
CA GLY A 655 -15.54 -16.75 -11.15
C GLY A 655 -15.64 -17.68 -12.39
N GLY A 656 -16.81 -18.26 -12.68
CA GLY A 656 -17.04 -19.07 -13.89
C GLY A 656 -17.22 -18.25 -15.18
N HIS A 657 -17.41 -16.94 -15.07
CA HIS A 657 -17.57 -15.98 -16.17
C HIS A 657 -16.27 -15.25 -16.52
N ARG A 658 -15.16 -15.57 -15.86
CA ARG A 658 -13.86 -14.91 -15.98
C ARG A 658 -12.76 -15.94 -16.24
N ASN A 659 -11.63 -15.49 -16.79
CA ASN A 659 -10.42 -16.30 -17.01
C ASN A 659 -10.62 -17.63 -17.81
N TYR A 660 -11.47 -17.72 -18.83
CA TYR A 660 -11.73 -16.71 -19.86
C TYR A 660 -13.10 -16.06 -19.72
N TYR A 661 -13.18 -14.81 -20.20
CA TYR A 661 -14.43 -14.05 -20.22
C TYR A 661 -15.58 -14.81 -20.91
N ARG A 662 -16.73 -14.84 -20.24
CA ARG A 662 -18.01 -15.32 -20.78
C ARG A 662 -19.13 -14.35 -20.39
N PRO A 663 -19.95 -13.89 -21.34
CA PRO A 663 -21.08 -13.04 -21.03
C PRO A 663 -22.16 -13.83 -20.26
N GLU A 664 -22.89 -13.18 -19.37
CA GLU A 664 -24.03 -13.68 -18.60
C GLU A 664 -25.13 -14.36 -19.45
N THR A 665 -25.28 -13.97 -20.72
CA THR A 665 -26.14 -14.68 -21.70
C THR A 665 -25.71 -16.13 -21.98
N SER A 666 -24.55 -16.55 -21.48
CA SER A 666 -24.01 -17.91 -21.51
C SER A 666 -23.67 -18.36 -20.09
N ASN A 667 -24.01 -19.60 -19.73
CA ASN A 667 -23.62 -20.15 -18.42
C ASN A 667 -22.10 -20.06 -18.19
N GLY A 668 -21.69 -19.63 -17.00
CA GLY A 668 -20.31 -19.73 -16.53
C GLY A 668 -19.79 -21.18 -16.52
N ILE A 669 -18.47 -21.35 -16.61
CA ILE A 669 -17.82 -22.66 -16.48
C ILE A 669 -17.22 -22.82 -15.08
N TYR A 670 -17.96 -23.54 -14.25
CA TYR A 670 -17.53 -24.04 -12.96
C TYR A 670 -16.88 -25.42 -13.14
N THR A 671 -15.70 -25.64 -12.55
CA THR A 671 -14.76 -26.72 -12.91
C THR A 671 -14.78 -27.91 -11.95
N GLY A 672 -15.31 -27.78 -10.73
CA GLY A 672 -15.51 -28.92 -9.83
C GLY A 672 -15.53 -28.56 -8.35
N VAL A 673 -14.85 -29.35 -7.53
CA VAL A 673 -14.72 -29.18 -6.06
C VAL A 673 -13.32 -28.75 -5.63
N ASN A 674 -12.56 -28.15 -6.54
CA ASN A 674 -11.20 -27.65 -6.34
C ASN A 674 -10.97 -26.38 -7.18
N ASP A 675 -10.40 -25.33 -6.57
CA ASP A 675 -9.85 -24.13 -7.23
C ASP A 675 -8.54 -23.73 -6.52
N LYS A 676 -7.64 -24.71 -6.39
CA LYS A 676 -6.26 -24.55 -5.94
C LYS A 676 -5.44 -23.84 -7.02
N ARG A 677 -4.74 -22.78 -6.62
CA ARG A 677 -4.01 -21.87 -7.51
C ARG A 677 -2.50 -21.90 -7.29
N GLY A 678 -2.00 -23.02 -6.73
CA GLY A 678 -0.58 -23.22 -6.44
C GLY A 678 -0.16 -22.59 -5.12
N ASP A 679 1.01 -21.94 -5.14
CA ASP A 679 1.66 -21.39 -3.95
C ASP A 679 1.96 -19.90 -4.14
N VAL A 680 1.99 -19.18 -3.03
CA VAL A 680 2.48 -17.80 -2.98
C VAL A 680 3.96 -17.85 -2.58
N LYS A 681 4.84 -17.71 -3.57
CA LYS A 681 6.30 -17.62 -3.39
C LYS A 681 6.66 -16.17 -3.09
N LEU A 682 6.75 -15.80 -1.81
CA LEU A 682 7.01 -14.42 -1.40
C LEU A 682 8.42 -14.28 -0.83
N TYR A 683 9.22 -13.37 -1.41
CA TYR A 683 10.52 -12.95 -0.89
C TYR A 683 10.40 -11.50 -0.40
N GLY A 684 10.20 -11.30 0.90
CA GLY A 684 9.83 -9.97 1.38
C GLY A 684 9.39 -9.90 2.84
N SER A 685 8.29 -9.19 3.07
CA SER A 685 7.73 -8.90 4.39
C SER A 685 6.20 -8.78 4.28
N ILE A 686 5.45 -9.24 5.28
CA ILE A 686 3.99 -9.16 5.32
C ILE A 686 3.57 -8.50 6.62
N VAL A 687 2.83 -7.40 6.53
CA VAL A 687 2.35 -6.61 7.66
C VAL A 687 0.87 -6.33 7.46
N GLN A 688 0.03 -6.70 8.42
CA GLN A 688 -1.43 -6.61 8.26
C GLN A 688 -2.16 -6.29 9.56
N PHE A 689 -3.31 -5.63 9.43
CA PHE A 689 -4.21 -5.40 10.56
C PHE A 689 -4.85 -6.72 11.03
N GLN A 690 -5.45 -7.45 10.09
CA GLN A 690 -6.08 -8.76 10.31
C GLN A 690 -5.52 -9.78 9.32
N ARG A 691 -5.52 -11.05 9.71
CA ARG A 691 -4.93 -12.12 8.94
C ARG A 691 -5.76 -12.45 7.70
N GLY A 692 -5.23 -12.15 6.52
CA GLY A 692 -5.88 -12.52 5.27
C GLY A 692 -5.89 -14.03 5.02
N TYR A 693 -6.96 -14.52 4.37
CA TYR A 693 -7.08 -15.91 3.96
C TYR A 693 -6.32 -16.17 2.65
N MET A 694 -5.36 -17.10 2.65
CA MET A 694 -4.72 -17.60 1.43
C MET A 694 -5.38 -18.86 0.86
N LEU A 695 -5.73 -19.82 1.73
CA LEU A 695 -6.46 -21.04 1.36
C LEU A 695 -7.78 -21.13 2.14
N ARG A 696 -8.87 -21.47 1.44
CA ARG A 696 -10.19 -21.75 2.01
C ARG A 696 -10.60 -23.19 1.68
N ASN A 697 -10.93 -24.00 2.69
CA ASN A 697 -11.28 -25.42 2.52
C ASN A 697 -12.41 -25.84 3.47
N THR A 698 -12.73 -27.14 3.51
CA THR A 698 -13.77 -27.81 4.32
C THR A 698 -13.94 -27.37 5.79
N VAL A 699 -12.93 -26.76 6.43
CA VAL A 699 -13.06 -26.23 7.80
C VAL A 699 -13.74 -24.84 7.83
N GLY A 700 -13.74 -24.11 6.71
CA GLY A 700 -14.57 -22.93 6.45
C GLY A 700 -15.74 -23.23 5.50
N PRO A 701 -16.56 -22.22 5.12
CA PRO A 701 -17.75 -22.39 4.29
C PRO A 701 -17.51 -22.94 2.88
N TYR A 702 -16.26 -22.96 2.41
CA TYR A 702 -15.88 -23.61 1.17
C TYR A 702 -15.71 -25.10 1.41
N ASN A 703 -16.79 -25.90 1.35
CA ASN A 703 -16.70 -27.35 1.60
C ASN A 703 -16.11 -28.13 0.40
N ALA A 704 -14.88 -27.77 0.06
CA ALA A 704 -14.08 -28.19 -1.07
C ALA A 704 -12.71 -28.69 -0.58
N THR A 705 -12.09 -29.61 -1.33
CA THR A 705 -10.80 -30.21 -1.01
C THR A 705 -9.98 -30.35 -2.30
N PRO A 706 -8.72 -29.88 -2.36
CA PRO A 706 -7.97 -29.16 -1.30
C PRO A 706 -8.51 -27.78 -0.91
N GLY A 707 -9.27 -27.09 -1.78
CA GLY A 707 -9.93 -25.83 -1.43
C GLY A 707 -9.94 -24.79 -2.56
N VAL A 708 -9.94 -23.52 -2.18
CA VAL A 708 -9.83 -22.32 -3.03
C VAL A 708 -8.64 -21.47 -2.58
N GLY A 709 -7.74 -21.11 -3.50
CA GLY A 709 -6.58 -20.27 -3.24
C GLY A 709 -5.24 -21.02 -3.16
N TYR A 710 -4.32 -20.58 -2.30
CA TYR A 710 -2.89 -20.91 -2.38
C TYR A 710 -2.31 -21.46 -1.07
N ASP A 711 -1.25 -22.28 -1.13
CA ASP A 711 -0.40 -22.53 0.06
C ASP A 711 0.65 -21.41 0.22
N LYS A 712 1.37 -21.39 1.34
CA LYS A 712 2.28 -20.30 1.71
C LYS A 712 3.73 -20.78 1.63
N ASP A 713 4.50 -20.15 0.75
CA ASP A 713 5.94 -20.38 0.57
C ASP A 713 6.66 -19.05 0.82
N TYR A 714 6.79 -18.70 2.10
CA TYR A 714 7.13 -17.35 2.55
C TYR A 714 8.58 -17.25 3.03
N HIS A 715 9.38 -16.45 2.35
CA HIS A 715 10.77 -16.17 2.61
C HIS A 715 11.01 -14.69 2.93
N TYR A 716 11.88 -14.43 3.90
CA TYR A 716 12.24 -13.08 4.29
C TYR A 716 13.30 -12.49 3.34
N ASP A 717 13.04 -11.31 2.76
CA ASP A 717 14.08 -10.61 2.00
C ASP A 717 15.10 -9.98 2.95
N TRP A 718 16.23 -10.66 3.13
CA TRP A 718 17.32 -10.23 4.00
C TRP A 718 17.93 -8.88 3.59
N ASN A 719 17.72 -8.39 2.35
CA ASN A 719 18.15 -7.06 1.92
C ASN A 719 17.42 -5.93 2.66
N LEU A 720 16.16 -6.14 3.07
CA LEU A 720 15.32 -5.15 3.75
C LEU A 720 15.97 -4.59 5.03
N ARG A 721 16.81 -5.39 5.70
CA ARG A 721 17.59 -4.97 6.89
C ARG A 721 18.62 -3.87 6.60
N MET A 722 19.10 -3.78 5.36
CA MET A 722 20.07 -2.78 4.92
C MET A 722 19.43 -1.69 4.05
N ARG A 723 18.37 -2.06 3.32
CA ARG A 723 17.72 -1.26 2.28
C ARG A 723 16.19 -1.43 2.42
N PRO A 724 15.56 -0.82 3.43
CA PRO A 724 14.11 -0.83 3.56
C PRO A 724 13.45 -0.08 2.39
N PRO A 725 12.17 -0.32 2.09
CA PRO A 725 11.49 0.39 1.01
C PRO A 725 11.40 1.90 1.30
N PRO A 726 11.35 2.75 0.26
CA PRO A 726 11.29 4.21 0.40
C PRO A 726 10.14 4.67 1.30
N TYR A 727 10.46 5.31 2.42
CA TYR A 727 9.49 5.76 3.43
C TYR A 727 8.54 4.66 3.97
N PHE A 728 8.99 3.41 4.03
CA PHE A 728 8.22 2.33 4.68
C PHE A 728 8.09 2.59 6.19
N PRO A 729 6.94 2.25 6.83
CA PRO A 729 6.67 2.61 8.23
C PRO A 729 7.70 2.13 9.26
N ASP A 730 8.12 3.05 10.13
CA ASP A 730 9.00 2.76 11.27
C ASP A 730 8.18 2.18 12.45
N LEU A 731 8.79 1.30 13.26
CA LEU A 731 8.18 0.71 14.45
C LEU A 731 8.13 1.72 15.60
N GLN A 732 7.06 1.65 16.41
CA GLN A 732 6.86 2.52 17.56
C GLN A 732 6.52 1.72 18.82
N SER A 733 7.11 2.14 19.95
CA SER A 733 6.82 1.59 21.27
C SER A 733 5.44 2.03 21.78
N SER A 734 4.94 1.38 22.82
CA SER A 734 3.73 1.80 23.59
C SER A 734 3.77 3.23 24.15
N THR A 735 4.92 3.92 24.08
CA THR A 735 5.12 5.32 24.46
C THR A 735 5.19 6.29 23.26
N ASN A 736 4.84 5.82 22.06
CA ASN A 736 4.91 6.56 20.78
C ASN A 736 6.33 7.05 20.43
N GLN A 737 7.34 6.23 20.75
CA GLN A 737 8.74 6.50 20.44
C GLN A 737 9.22 5.55 19.35
N VAL A 738 9.96 6.08 18.36
CA VAL A 738 10.54 5.27 17.28
C VAL A 738 11.51 4.24 17.86
N ILE A 739 11.33 2.97 17.52
CA ILE A 739 12.21 1.90 17.99
C ILE A 739 13.52 1.98 17.19
N LEU A 740 14.60 2.38 17.87
CA LEU A 740 15.93 2.51 17.28
C LEU A 740 16.78 1.26 17.55
N LYS A 741 17.49 0.79 16.52
CA LYS A 741 18.52 -0.26 16.61
C LYS A 741 19.90 0.32 16.46
N MET A 742 20.86 -0.19 17.23
CA MET A 742 22.26 0.22 17.12
C MET A 742 22.85 -0.24 15.77
N ALA A 743 23.34 0.72 14.99
CA ALA A 743 23.99 0.49 13.70
C ALA A 743 25.52 0.53 13.82
N SER A 744 26.06 1.43 14.65
CA SER A 744 27.50 1.47 14.94
C SER A 744 27.80 2.06 16.31
N TYR A 745 28.96 1.72 16.88
CA TYR A 745 29.50 2.31 18.09
C TYR A 745 31.03 2.49 17.96
N GLY A 746 31.59 3.55 18.51
CA GLY A 746 33.05 3.69 18.61
C GLY A 746 33.55 4.99 19.24
N GLU A 747 34.88 5.09 19.35
CA GLU A 747 35.55 6.33 19.75
C GLU A 747 35.55 7.33 18.58
N ALA A 748 35.06 8.55 18.83
CA ALA A 748 35.16 9.66 17.90
C ALA A 748 36.59 10.23 17.95
N LYS A 749 37.24 10.36 16.80
CA LYS A 749 38.53 11.06 16.71
C LYS A 749 38.29 12.56 16.91
N ASN A 750 38.96 13.12 17.92
CA ASN A 750 39.07 14.57 18.16
C ASN A 750 39.81 15.29 17.03
#